data_AF-D3E312-F1
#
_entry.id   AF-D3E312-F1
#
_cell.length_a   1.000
_cell.length_b   1.000
_cell.length_c   1.000
_cell.angle_alpha   90.00
_cell.angle_beta   90.00
_cell.angle_gamma   90.00
#
_symmetry.space_group_name_H-M   'P 1'
#
loop_
_entity.id
_entity.type
_entity.pdbx_description
1 polymer ?
#
loop_
_entity_poly.entity_id
_entity_poly.type
_entity_poly.pdbx_seq_one_letter_code
_entity_poly.pdbx_strand_id
1 'polypeptide(L)'
;MNYKISIIIPVYNVENYIEKSLNSIISQSIGIENLEVILVDDNSTDNSANIIKKYVSKYDNFKGIYCDIGSGFCGRPRNIGLSYATSEYIMYLDSDDWLEETACEVLYNTIINENADIVCGSQTRLDNEGNRKFYYHLWVTTLTDPNEDYNTRMKTTQEIIDDPNFKLVVTDLDKNPNILGHANVWGKIFKKDLITENELSFPEDIVAQDSVFLLNSFFVAEKIVFINDIIVHYNNLRCDDDDKSASYVKTTKNLFGRIKAYDLMDNISKKFSKEEFFYRYLLVGKLNYWFNSFLMDSNISTYEIKLLFKKYSHLFSNCYKFNTNLRKDIKNIFKEIDEGNYDIAASTVSKLQSKSFSASENKIKVSVIIPIYNNEKFLSKCLDSVINQTLNEIEIICIDDGSSDNSIEILNQYVLKDSRLKIISQENLGAATARNNGLKIAKGEYIAFLDSDDWLELNAFEKLYENITTNNSDLVLFNSIEHKENANLKERIHIKNDSIPDYNYYTFNYNYKKDLVMNGYLDIWSKMYRTSFLKENNIQFSNHQIFNDIQFHIKTMLNAKKISYCPEFLYNYLRINHPSLQNNLSLGNESFILLDIIDEIEDYLIDNEFYNELKSNFIRFKLTELESTLEKLENPYRNEFFKLIKNNFKKMQLTEYQRKELPPENYQFFNDVLTYDSFFEYALKNSEKERQKLSNALADSEKDRQKLSNDLENSGKERQKLSDALVDSEKEREKLSDALESSEKEREKLSDALESSEIERQKLSNALESSEKERQKLSNDLKNSEKEQELIKKEFTSSNSWKVTEPLRKIRRTIKK
;
A
#
# COMPACT_ATOMS: atom_id res chain seq x y z
N MET A 1 14.82 19.92 44.41
CA MET A 1 15.53 19.28 43.29
C MET A 1 15.29 20.12 42.05
N ASN A 2 16.28 20.28 41.17
CA ASN A 2 16.11 21.01 39.92
C ASN A 2 16.00 19.97 38.79
N TYR A 3 14.78 19.53 38.49
CA TYR A 3 14.53 18.55 37.44
C TYR A 3 14.72 19.20 36.06
N LYS A 4 15.25 18.44 35.10
CA LYS A 4 15.44 18.89 33.72
C LYS A 4 14.16 18.90 32.91
N ILE A 5 13.22 17.98 33.18
CA ILE A 5 11.95 17.87 32.47
C ILE A 5 10.84 17.50 33.45
N SER A 6 9.67 18.14 33.34
CA SER A 6 8.42 17.69 33.96
C SER A 6 7.55 16.97 32.93
N ILE A 7 7.31 15.67 33.13
CA ILE A 7 6.46 14.82 32.30
C ILE A 7 5.08 14.73 32.95
N ILE A 8 4.06 15.21 32.23
CA ILE A 8 2.67 15.25 32.69
C ILE A 8 1.88 14.12 32.01
N ILE A 9 1.22 13.30 32.83
CA ILE A 9 0.49 12.11 32.38
C ILE A 9 -0.96 12.20 32.88
N PRO A 10 -1.95 12.43 31.99
CA PRO A 10 -3.35 12.30 32.34
C PRO A 10 -3.71 10.81 32.46
N VAL A 11 -4.40 10.41 33.52
CA VAL A 11 -4.74 9.02 33.82
C VAL A 11 -6.24 8.87 33.97
N TYR A 12 -6.84 7.90 33.26
CA TYR A 12 -8.23 7.50 33.43
C TYR A 12 -8.44 6.07 32.94
N ASN A 13 -8.71 5.14 33.86
CA ASN A 13 -9.02 3.74 33.58
C ASN A 13 -8.04 3.06 32.58
N VAL A 14 -6.78 2.91 33.01
CA VAL A 14 -5.66 2.39 32.21
C VAL A 14 -4.81 1.38 32.99
N GLU A 15 -5.41 0.63 33.91
CA GLU A 15 -4.68 -0.31 34.77
C GLU A 15 -3.80 -1.30 34.01
N ASN A 16 -4.21 -1.68 32.79
CA ASN A 16 -3.50 -2.63 31.93
C ASN A 16 -2.31 -2.03 31.17
N TYR A 17 -2.21 -0.71 31.08
CA TYR A 17 -1.25 -0.02 30.20
C TYR A 17 -0.26 0.85 30.95
N ILE A 18 -0.69 1.45 32.06
CA ILE A 18 0.07 2.51 32.75
C ILE A 18 1.43 2.04 33.26
N GLU A 19 1.60 0.79 33.70
CA GLU A 19 2.92 0.29 34.14
C GLU A 19 3.95 0.31 33.01
N LYS A 20 3.55 0.02 31.76
CA LYS A 20 4.44 0.08 30.60
C LYS A 20 4.91 1.52 30.35
N SER A 21 3.98 2.48 30.41
CA SER A 21 4.28 3.90 30.29
C SER A 21 5.29 4.34 31.35
N LEU A 22 5.01 4.05 32.62
CA LEU A 22 5.89 4.43 33.73
C LEU A 22 7.27 3.76 33.67
N ASN A 23 7.34 2.49 33.29
CA ASN A 23 8.61 1.78 33.14
C ASN A 23 9.49 2.39 32.04
N SER A 24 8.89 2.88 30.94
CA SER A 24 9.64 3.56 29.87
C SER A 24 10.26 4.89 30.30
N ILE A 25 9.65 5.57 31.29
CA ILE A 25 10.19 6.81 31.87
C ILE A 25 11.34 6.49 32.83
N ILE A 26 11.19 5.44 33.63
CA ILE A 26 12.22 5.00 34.58
C ILE A 26 13.51 4.58 33.86
N SER A 27 13.39 4.00 32.66
CA SER A 27 14.54 3.55 31.86
C SER A 27 15.15 4.63 30.97
N GLN A 28 14.75 5.90 31.08
CA GLN A 28 15.28 6.95 30.21
C GLN A 28 16.78 7.17 30.40
N SER A 29 17.51 7.30 29.29
CA SER A 29 18.98 7.49 29.27
C SER A 29 19.46 8.76 29.98
N ILE A 30 18.61 9.80 30.05
CA ILE A 30 18.90 11.04 30.79
C ILE A 30 18.96 10.84 32.31
N GLY A 31 18.53 9.68 32.82
CA GLY A 31 18.46 9.37 34.25
C GLY A 31 17.16 9.84 34.90
N ILE A 32 16.51 8.95 35.65
CA ILE A 32 15.21 9.20 36.29
C ILE A 32 15.28 10.35 37.31
N GLU A 33 16.42 10.56 37.96
CA GLU A 33 16.66 11.66 38.89
C GLU A 33 16.58 13.05 38.25
N ASN A 34 16.69 13.13 36.92
CA ASN A 34 16.54 14.37 36.15
C ASN A 34 15.11 14.63 35.69
N LEU A 35 14.18 13.71 35.95
CA LEU A 35 12.79 13.79 35.49
C LEU A 35 11.85 14.00 36.66
N GLU A 36 10.88 14.89 36.52
CA GLU A 36 9.71 14.98 37.39
C GLU A 36 8.52 14.32 36.69
N VAL A 37 7.85 13.37 37.34
CA VAL A 37 6.70 12.67 36.75
C VAL A 37 5.44 13.04 37.50
N ILE A 38 4.47 13.65 36.80
CA ILE A 38 3.22 14.14 37.37
C ILE A 38 2.06 13.36 36.78
N LEU A 39 1.47 12.50 37.60
CA LEU A 39 0.35 11.62 37.26
C LEU A 39 -0.94 12.24 37.79
N VAL A 40 -1.84 12.62 36.89
CA VAL A 40 -3.12 13.23 37.26
C VAL A 40 -4.24 12.25 36.96
N ASP A 41 -4.73 11.59 38.00
CA ASP A 41 -5.87 10.67 37.96
C ASP A 41 -7.18 11.46 37.86
N ASP A 42 -7.88 11.31 36.74
CA ASP A 42 -9.15 11.96 36.44
C ASP A 42 -10.34 11.17 37.03
N ASN A 43 -10.19 10.70 38.27
CA ASN A 43 -11.14 9.86 38.99
C ASN A 43 -11.32 8.47 38.34
N SER A 44 -10.24 7.69 38.26
CA SER A 44 -10.31 6.31 37.74
C SER A 44 -11.13 5.41 38.66
N THR A 45 -11.87 4.49 38.05
CA THR A 45 -12.70 3.48 38.74
C THR A 45 -12.05 2.10 38.78
N ASP A 46 -10.93 1.91 38.11
CA ASP A 46 -10.15 0.67 38.08
C ASP A 46 -8.92 0.75 39.02
N ASN A 47 -7.95 -0.16 38.87
CA ASN A 47 -6.77 -0.19 39.73
C ASN A 47 -5.71 0.89 39.41
N SER A 48 -5.94 1.79 38.46
CA SER A 48 -4.97 2.82 38.03
C SER A 48 -4.48 3.69 39.20
N ALA A 49 -5.40 4.15 40.06
CA ALA A 49 -5.05 4.98 41.21
C ALA A 49 -4.12 4.28 42.20
N ASN A 50 -4.27 2.96 42.39
CA ASN A 50 -3.38 2.18 43.26
C ASN A 50 -2.00 1.98 42.63
N ILE A 51 -1.95 1.80 41.31
CA ILE A 51 -0.67 1.73 40.58
C ILE A 51 0.09 3.05 40.73
N ILE A 52 -0.58 4.20 40.57
CA ILE A 52 0.07 5.51 40.82
C ILE A 52 0.64 5.56 42.24
N LYS A 53 -0.14 5.21 43.28
CA LYS A 53 0.32 5.21 44.68
C LYS A 53 1.57 4.34 44.89
N LYS A 54 1.62 3.16 44.25
CA LYS A 54 2.79 2.26 44.28
C LYS A 54 4.04 2.95 43.76
N TYR A 55 3.97 3.63 42.61
CA TYR A 55 5.13 4.31 42.03
C TYR A 55 5.52 5.58 42.81
N VAL A 56 4.54 6.38 43.26
CA VAL A 56 4.77 7.56 44.11
C VAL A 56 5.46 7.18 45.42
N SER A 57 5.13 6.02 46.01
CA SER A 57 5.80 5.56 47.24
C SER A 57 7.25 5.09 47.02
N LYS A 58 7.60 4.76 45.77
CA LYS A 58 8.91 4.19 45.40
C LYS A 58 9.89 5.24 44.89
N TYR A 59 9.41 6.35 44.32
CA TYR A 59 10.22 7.34 43.63
C TYR A 59 9.86 8.75 44.10
N ASP A 60 10.80 9.46 44.71
CA ASP A 60 10.59 10.82 45.26
C ASP A 60 10.23 11.87 44.20
N ASN A 61 10.58 11.61 42.95
CA ASN A 61 10.32 12.47 41.79
C ASN A 61 8.97 12.18 41.10
N PHE A 62 8.16 11.27 41.64
CA PHE A 62 6.80 10.97 41.17
C PHE A 62 5.77 11.67 42.05
N LYS A 63 4.81 12.35 41.42
CA LYS A 63 3.69 13.04 42.09
C LYS A 63 2.37 12.50 41.55
N GLY A 64 1.53 12.00 42.45
CA GLY A 64 0.15 11.59 42.14
C GLY A 64 -0.86 12.64 42.58
N ILE A 65 -1.72 13.09 41.66
CA ILE A 65 -2.81 14.03 41.89
C ILE A 65 -4.12 13.31 41.57
N TYR A 66 -5.11 13.37 42.45
CA TYR A 66 -6.36 12.62 42.32
C TYR A 66 -7.53 13.58 42.31
N CYS A 67 -8.29 13.60 41.22
CA CYS A 67 -9.46 14.46 41.07
C CYS A 67 -10.69 13.83 41.73
N ASP A 68 -11.49 14.64 42.45
CA ASP A 68 -12.71 14.14 43.12
C ASP A 68 -13.85 13.79 42.15
N ILE A 69 -13.89 14.45 40.99
CA ILE A 69 -14.94 14.30 39.97
C ILE A 69 -14.22 14.15 38.64
N GLY A 70 -14.49 13.12 37.84
CA GLY A 70 -13.87 12.97 36.52
C GLY A 70 -14.37 14.00 35.51
N SER A 71 -13.48 14.54 34.69
CA SER A 71 -13.84 15.48 33.60
C SER A 71 -14.29 14.77 32.33
N GLY A 72 -13.81 13.54 32.13
CA GLY A 72 -14.08 12.75 30.94
C GLY A 72 -13.27 13.16 29.70
N PHE A 73 -12.29 14.05 29.85
CA PHE A 73 -11.36 14.46 28.78
C PHE A 73 -9.98 14.82 29.35
N CYS A 74 -8.91 14.66 28.55
CA CYS A 74 -7.55 14.89 29.04
C CYS A 74 -7.17 16.36 29.30
N GLY A 75 -7.99 17.33 28.89
CA GLY A 75 -7.65 18.76 28.98
C GLY A 75 -7.43 19.24 30.42
N ARG A 76 -8.40 18.99 31.31
CA ARG A 76 -8.30 19.41 32.71
C ARG A 76 -7.17 18.70 33.46
N PRO A 77 -7.00 17.36 33.37
CA PRO A 77 -5.85 16.69 33.97
C PRO A 77 -4.49 17.24 33.50
N ARG A 78 -4.35 17.60 32.21
CA ARG A 78 -3.12 18.21 31.70
C ARG A 78 -2.88 19.61 32.27
N ASN A 79 -3.91 20.45 32.37
CA ASN A 79 -3.81 21.78 32.99
C ASN A 79 -3.43 21.68 34.48
N ILE A 80 -4.04 20.75 35.21
CA ILE A 80 -3.68 20.47 36.61
C ILE A 80 -2.22 20.02 36.68
N GLY A 81 -1.79 19.08 35.85
CA GLY A 81 -0.41 18.60 35.85
C GLY A 81 0.60 19.73 35.61
N LEU A 82 0.29 20.64 34.69
CA LEU A 82 1.11 21.81 34.39
C LEU A 82 1.26 22.75 35.59
N SER A 83 0.21 22.96 36.38
CA SER A 83 0.30 23.83 37.57
C SER A 83 1.21 23.26 38.68
N TYR A 84 1.47 21.95 38.65
CA TYR A 84 2.39 21.28 39.59
C TYR A 84 3.81 21.08 39.04
N ALA A 85 4.01 21.30 37.74
CA ALA A 85 5.31 21.17 37.08
C ALA A 85 6.29 22.21 37.60
N THR A 86 7.50 21.78 37.95
CA THR A 86 8.55 22.65 38.51
C THR A 86 9.74 22.86 37.58
N SER A 87 9.91 22.03 36.56
CA SER A 87 11.00 22.13 35.60
C SER A 87 10.80 23.28 34.59
N GLU A 88 11.90 23.74 33.99
CA GLU A 88 11.90 24.69 32.87
C GLU A 88 11.30 24.08 31.59
N TYR A 89 11.30 22.75 31.45
CA TYR A 89 10.82 22.07 30.25
C TYR A 89 9.70 21.08 30.55
N ILE A 90 8.67 21.08 29.70
CA ILE A 90 7.45 20.30 29.86
C ILE A 90 7.33 19.27 28.74
N MET A 91 6.96 18.04 29.09
CA MET A 91 6.53 17.01 28.16
C MET A 91 5.15 16.49 28.58
N TYR A 92 4.33 16.11 27.60
CA TYR A 92 3.06 15.40 27.83
C TYR A 92 3.18 13.99 27.30
N LEU A 93 2.68 13.00 28.05
CA LEU A 93 2.62 11.60 27.61
C LEU A 93 1.26 11.03 28.00
N ASP A 94 0.57 10.39 27.07
CA ASP A 94 -0.68 9.70 27.39
C ASP A 94 -0.37 8.37 28.10
N SER A 95 -1.22 8.01 29.07
CA SER A 95 -0.94 6.93 30.03
C SER A 95 -0.91 5.52 29.42
N ASP A 96 -1.38 5.36 28.19
CA ASP A 96 -1.36 4.13 27.39
C ASP A 96 -0.22 4.07 26.37
N ASP A 97 0.56 5.14 26.24
CA ASP A 97 1.74 5.23 25.37
C ASP A 97 3.06 5.09 26.17
N TRP A 98 4.18 4.87 25.47
CA TRP A 98 5.48 4.76 26.12
C TRP A 98 6.60 5.43 25.30
N LEU A 99 7.65 5.88 25.99
CA LEU A 99 8.78 6.59 25.39
C LEU A 99 9.82 5.61 24.83
N GLU A 100 10.53 6.04 23.78
CA GLU A 100 11.78 5.39 23.34
C GLU A 100 12.89 5.67 24.38
N GLU A 101 13.88 4.78 24.50
CA GLU A 101 14.88 4.80 25.59
C GLU A 101 15.65 6.13 25.72
N THR A 102 15.92 6.80 24.59
CA THR A 102 16.67 8.06 24.51
C THR A 102 15.80 9.31 24.38
N ALA A 103 14.47 9.16 24.40
CA ALA A 103 13.51 10.20 24.06
C ALA A 103 13.72 11.52 24.82
N CYS A 104 13.80 11.46 26.15
CA CYS A 104 13.98 12.65 26.99
C CYS A 104 15.36 13.28 26.81
N GLU A 105 16.42 12.49 26.65
CA GLU A 105 17.78 12.99 26.42
C GLU A 105 17.89 13.73 25.10
N VAL A 106 17.39 13.13 24.01
CA VAL A 106 17.42 13.70 22.66
C VAL A 106 16.64 15.02 22.63
N LEU A 107 15.41 15.04 23.15
CA LEU A 107 14.59 16.24 23.17
C LEU A 107 15.19 17.37 24.03
N TYR A 108 15.68 17.05 25.23
CA TYR A 108 16.29 18.02 26.14
C TYR A 108 17.57 18.62 25.58
N ASN A 109 18.46 17.78 25.03
CA ASN A 109 19.69 18.26 24.42
C ASN A 109 19.39 19.14 23.20
N THR A 110 18.40 18.75 22.38
CA THR A 110 18.01 19.51 21.19
C THR A 110 17.43 20.88 21.54
N ILE A 111 16.49 20.96 22.51
CA ILE A 111 15.85 22.23 22.86
C ILE A 111 16.86 23.25 23.41
N ILE A 112 17.86 22.78 24.16
CA ILE A 112 18.95 23.62 24.68
C ILE A 112 19.92 24.01 23.59
N ASN A 113 20.44 23.05 22.82
CA ASN A 113 21.45 23.31 21.80
C ASN A 113 20.95 24.26 20.72
N GLU A 114 19.67 24.16 20.39
CA GLU A 114 19.04 25.05 19.42
C GLU A 114 18.50 26.34 20.05
N ASN A 115 18.44 26.46 21.38
CA ASN A 115 17.71 27.53 22.04
C ASN A 115 16.29 27.70 21.45
N ALA A 116 15.57 26.58 21.38
CA ALA A 116 14.22 26.50 20.80
C ALA A 116 13.14 26.62 21.89
N ASP A 117 11.94 27.03 21.49
CA ASP A 117 10.78 27.03 22.38
C ASP A 117 10.08 25.68 22.40
N ILE A 118 10.12 24.97 21.26
CA ILE A 118 9.47 23.68 21.07
C ILE A 118 10.39 22.78 20.22
N VAL A 119 10.54 21.52 20.63
CA VAL A 119 11.13 20.46 19.79
C VAL A 119 10.12 19.34 19.58
N CYS A 120 9.97 18.91 18.33
CA CYS A 120 9.06 17.87 17.88
C CYS A 120 9.83 16.69 17.29
N GLY A 121 9.55 15.48 17.78
CA GLY A 121 10.14 14.26 17.23
C GLY A 121 9.12 13.28 16.63
N SER A 122 9.65 12.19 16.08
CA SER A 122 8.92 11.12 15.41
C SER A 122 8.28 10.13 16.37
N GLN A 123 7.42 9.29 15.79
CA GLN A 123 6.53 8.42 16.53
C GLN A 123 6.35 7.13 15.75
N THR A 124 6.09 6.03 16.45
CA THR A 124 5.74 4.76 15.83
C THR A 124 4.40 4.26 16.35
N ARG A 125 3.76 3.37 15.60
CA ARG A 125 2.54 2.66 15.96
C ARG A 125 2.79 1.17 15.88
N LEU A 126 2.15 0.39 16.74
CA LEU A 126 2.13 -1.07 16.60
C LEU A 126 1.18 -1.50 15.47
N ASP A 127 1.63 -2.38 14.59
CA ASP A 127 0.74 -3.09 13.67
C ASP A 127 0.03 -4.27 14.36
N ASN A 128 -0.83 -4.97 13.61
CA ASN A 128 -1.66 -6.05 14.14
C ASN A 128 -0.85 -7.27 14.61
N GLU A 129 0.43 -7.35 14.24
CA GLU A 129 1.38 -8.38 14.66
C GLU A 129 2.22 -7.94 15.87
N GLY A 130 2.04 -6.69 16.33
CA GLY A 130 2.82 -6.10 17.41
C GLY A 130 4.16 -5.50 16.97
N ASN A 131 4.42 -5.37 15.67
CA ASN A 131 5.65 -4.76 15.15
C ASN A 131 5.56 -3.23 15.18
N ARG A 132 6.68 -2.55 15.49
CA ARG A 132 6.77 -1.08 15.45
C ARG A 132 6.85 -0.61 14.00
N LYS A 133 5.92 0.24 13.58
CA LYS A 133 5.94 0.92 12.27
C LYS A 133 6.00 2.43 12.46
N PHE A 134 6.81 3.10 11.65
CA PHE A 134 6.91 4.56 11.66
C PHE A 134 5.55 5.19 11.34
N TYR A 135 5.17 6.23 12.09
CA TYR A 135 3.88 6.89 11.92
C TYR A 135 3.97 8.02 10.88
N TYR A 136 4.04 7.61 9.61
CA TYR A 136 4.27 8.50 8.46
C TYR A 136 3.25 9.64 8.32
N HIS A 137 2.01 9.44 8.77
CA HIS A 137 0.92 10.39 8.54
C HIS A 137 1.24 11.81 9.05
N LEU A 138 1.88 11.93 10.22
CA LEU A 138 2.24 13.25 10.77
C LEU A 138 3.22 13.97 9.86
N TRP A 139 4.28 13.30 9.44
CA TRP A 139 5.33 13.87 8.62
C TRP A 139 4.88 14.18 7.19
N VAL A 140 4.06 13.32 6.58
CA VAL A 140 3.44 13.58 5.28
C VAL A 140 2.58 14.84 5.33
N THR A 141 1.80 15.04 6.41
CA THR A 141 1.01 16.28 6.53
C THR A 141 1.85 17.52 6.89
N THR A 142 3.02 17.33 7.49
CA THR A 142 3.88 18.40 8.04
C THR A 142 4.86 18.95 7.02
N LEU A 143 5.41 18.09 6.15
CA LEU A 143 6.59 18.39 5.33
C LEU A 143 6.36 18.42 3.82
N THR A 144 5.13 18.19 3.36
CA THR A 144 4.84 18.10 1.92
C THR A 144 3.70 19.02 1.53
N ASP A 145 3.67 19.47 0.27
CA ASP A 145 2.62 20.35 -0.22
C ASP A 145 1.30 19.55 -0.29
N PRO A 146 0.22 20.00 0.38
CA PRO A 146 -1.08 19.34 0.29
C PRO A 146 -1.68 19.29 -1.13
N ASN A 147 -1.15 20.07 -2.08
CA ASN A 147 -1.53 20.04 -3.49
C ASN A 147 -0.81 18.96 -4.32
N GLU A 148 0.28 18.39 -3.81
CA GLU A 148 0.97 17.27 -4.46
C GLU A 148 0.19 15.96 -4.28
N ASP A 149 0.34 15.04 -5.23
CA ASP A 149 -0.29 13.73 -5.13
C ASP A 149 0.32 12.90 -3.99
N TYR A 150 -0.48 11.99 -3.44
CA TYR A 150 -0.09 11.21 -2.26
C TYR A 150 1.21 10.41 -2.44
N ASN A 151 1.47 9.86 -3.63
CA ASN A 151 2.66 9.04 -3.86
C ASN A 151 3.93 9.90 -3.85
N THR A 152 3.87 11.08 -4.45
CA THR A 152 4.96 12.07 -4.39
C THR A 152 5.24 12.48 -2.95
N ARG A 153 4.19 12.84 -2.20
CA ARG A 153 4.31 13.21 -0.79
C ARG A 153 4.88 12.09 0.08
N MET A 154 4.45 10.85 -0.15
CA MET A 154 5.00 9.67 0.54
C MET A 154 6.48 9.48 0.24
N LYS A 155 6.90 9.62 -1.02
CA LYS A 155 8.31 9.51 -1.41
C LYS A 155 9.17 10.58 -0.73
N THR A 156 8.76 11.84 -0.78
CA THR A 156 9.47 12.94 -0.10
C THR A 156 9.56 12.72 1.41
N THR A 157 8.49 12.23 2.03
CA THR A 157 8.50 11.90 3.46
C THR A 157 9.47 10.76 3.76
N GLN A 158 9.50 9.72 2.93
CA GLN A 158 10.44 8.60 3.11
C GLN A 158 11.89 9.06 3.01
N GLU A 159 12.24 9.91 2.04
CA GLU A 159 13.59 10.47 1.89
C GLU A 159 14.02 11.26 3.13
N ILE A 160 13.10 11.99 3.78
CA ILE A 160 13.35 12.74 5.00
C ILE A 160 13.52 11.82 6.22
N ILE A 161 12.72 10.76 6.30
CA ILE A 161 12.79 9.79 7.40
C ILE A 161 14.10 8.99 7.32
N ASP A 162 14.55 8.68 6.10
CA ASP A 162 15.77 7.94 5.85
C ASP A 162 17.05 8.76 6.11
N ASP A 163 16.96 10.09 6.29
CA ASP A 163 18.09 10.93 6.66
C ASP A 163 18.26 10.95 8.20
N PRO A 164 19.23 10.22 8.78
CA PRO A 164 19.42 10.16 10.23
C PRO A 164 19.86 11.50 10.85
N ASN A 165 20.16 12.52 10.05
CA ASN A 165 20.52 13.86 10.53
C ASN A 165 19.44 14.90 10.21
N PHE A 166 18.24 14.47 9.83
CA PHE A 166 17.17 15.38 9.49
C PHE A 166 16.85 16.32 10.67
N LYS A 167 16.94 17.62 10.39
CA LYS A 167 16.55 18.67 11.31
C LYS A 167 15.96 19.84 10.54
N LEU A 168 14.70 20.17 10.84
CA LEU A 168 14.03 21.34 10.30
C LEU A 168 13.87 22.38 11.41
N VAL A 169 14.45 23.56 11.19
CA VAL A 169 14.34 24.71 12.10
C VAL A 169 13.37 25.73 11.51
N VAL A 170 12.31 26.03 12.25
CA VAL A 170 11.27 26.98 11.85
C VAL A 170 11.29 28.17 12.79
N THR A 171 11.65 29.33 12.24
CA THR A 171 11.57 30.64 12.92
C THR A 171 10.54 31.57 12.27
N ASP A 172 9.93 31.13 11.17
CA ASP A 172 8.92 31.85 10.42
C ASP A 172 7.91 30.84 9.89
N LEU A 173 6.74 30.83 10.53
CA LEU A 173 5.64 29.94 10.19
C LEU A 173 5.09 30.19 8.79
N ASP A 174 5.12 31.43 8.28
CA ASP A 174 4.56 31.75 6.96
C ASP A 174 5.37 31.08 5.84
N LYS A 175 6.65 30.82 6.09
CA LYS A 175 7.52 30.07 5.18
C LYS A 175 7.34 28.56 5.29
N ASN A 176 6.78 28.07 6.39
CA ASN A 176 6.65 26.64 6.68
C ASN A 176 5.22 26.28 7.11
N PRO A 177 4.20 26.55 6.29
CA PRO A 177 2.82 26.45 6.71
C PRO A 177 2.33 25.06 7.07
N ASN A 178 2.91 24.07 6.41
CA ASN A 178 2.49 22.68 6.53
C ASN A 178 2.76 22.13 7.94
N ILE A 179 3.65 22.75 8.74
CA ILE A 179 4.00 22.18 10.05
C ILE A 179 2.84 22.10 11.04
N LEU A 180 1.76 22.84 10.80
CA LEU A 180 0.52 22.72 11.56
C LEU A 180 -0.10 21.32 11.50
N GLY A 181 0.23 20.53 10.47
CA GLY A 181 -0.21 19.15 10.29
C GLY A 181 0.30 18.20 11.38
N HIS A 182 1.36 18.56 12.11
CA HIS A 182 2.00 17.73 13.14
C HIS A 182 1.19 17.65 14.46
N ALA A 183 -0.05 17.19 14.36
CA ALA A 183 -1.08 17.34 15.37
C ALA A 183 -1.06 16.21 16.43
N ASN A 184 -0.31 16.42 17.51
CA ASN A 184 -0.46 15.80 18.84
C ASN A 184 0.52 16.47 19.82
N VAL A 185 0.39 16.21 21.12
CA VAL A 185 1.28 16.83 22.14
C VAL A 185 2.33 15.89 22.70
N TRP A 186 2.11 14.57 22.60
CA TRP A 186 3.13 13.59 22.93
C TRP A 186 4.25 13.60 21.88
N GLY A 187 5.45 13.19 22.29
CA GLY A 187 6.64 13.24 21.45
C GLY A 187 7.23 14.65 21.26
N LYS A 188 6.90 15.60 22.15
CA LYS A 188 7.36 16.99 22.10
C LYS A 188 7.82 17.46 23.47
N ILE A 189 8.77 18.39 23.45
CA ILE A 189 9.20 19.14 24.63
C ILE A 189 8.94 20.63 24.39
N PHE A 190 8.47 21.31 25.43
CA PHE A 190 8.11 22.73 25.40
C PHE A 190 8.88 23.46 26.48
N LYS A 191 9.33 24.68 26.20
CA LYS A 191 9.75 25.61 27.25
C LYS A 191 8.53 26.00 28.09
N LYS A 192 8.64 25.92 29.41
CA LYS A 192 7.54 26.23 30.32
C LYS A 192 7.11 27.69 30.23
N ASP A 193 8.07 28.61 30.12
CA ASP A 193 7.78 30.05 30.03
C ASP A 193 6.93 30.38 28.79
N LEU A 194 7.18 29.70 27.66
CA LEU A 194 6.33 29.82 26.46
C LEU A 194 4.86 29.56 26.79
N ILE A 195 4.59 28.55 27.62
CA ILE A 195 3.25 28.16 28.03
C ILE A 195 2.69 29.15 29.05
N THR A 196 3.44 29.48 30.10
CA THR A 196 2.93 30.28 31.22
C THR A 196 2.80 31.77 30.89
N GLU A 197 3.76 32.35 30.18
CA GLU A 197 3.73 33.78 29.82
C GLU A 197 2.67 34.11 28.77
N ASN A 198 2.32 33.13 27.93
CA ASN A 198 1.25 33.27 26.92
C ASN A 198 -0.10 32.71 27.38
N GLU A 199 -0.22 32.33 28.66
CA GLU A 199 -1.44 31.79 29.27
C GLU A 199 -2.04 30.61 28.48
N LEU A 200 -1.17 29.74 27.93
CA LEU A 200 -1.61 28.60 27.14
C LEU A 200 -2.20 27.53 28.05
N SER A 201 -3.38 27.04 27.69
CA SER A 201 -4.07 25.97 28.40
C SER A 201 -4.81 25.06 27.44
N PHE A 202 -5.05 23.82 27.87
CA PHE A 202 -5.91 22.91 27.15
C PHE A 202 -7.38 23.28 27.40
N PRO A 203 -8.20 23.43 26.36
CA PRO A 203 -9.64 23.57 26.55
C PRO A 203 -10.21 22.37 27.31
N GLU A 204 -10.97 22.67 28.35
CA GLU A 204 -11.63 21.65 29.17
C GLU A 204 -12.96 21.21 28.52
N ASP A 205 -13.42 20.02 28.91
CA ASP A 205 -14.70 19.44 28.50
C ASP A 205 -14.91 19.19 26.99
N ILE A 206 -13.84 19.14 26.20
CA ILE A 206 -13.90 18.83 24.76
C ILE A 206 -12.84 17.82 24.32
N VAL A 207 -13.16 17.07 23.27
CA VAL A 207 -12.18 16.29 22.48
C VAL A 207 -11.36 17.21 21.57
N ALA A 208 -10.20 16.72 21.11
CA ALA A 208 -9.25 17.46 20.26
C ALA A 208 -8.67 18.74 20.91
N GLN A 209 -8.66 18.80 22.25
CA GLN A 209 -8.07 19.91 23.02
C GLN A 209 -6.56 20.07 22.80
N ASP A 210 -5.87 18.98 22.46
CA ASP A 210 -4.46 18.95 22.08
C ASP A 210 -4.17 19.78 20.82
N SER A 211 -5.05 19.71 19.82
CA SER A 211 -4.94 20.49 18.58
C SER A 211 -5.06 22.00 18.85
N VAL A 212 -5.89 22.40 19.81
CA VAL A 212 -6.08 23.82 20.18
C VAL A 212 -4.83 24.35 20.88
N PHE A 213 -4.35 23.61 21.90
CA PHE A 213 -3.16 23.96 22.64
C PHE A 213 -1.93 24.05 21.73
N LEU A 214 -1.73 23.06 20.87
CA LEU A 214 -0.56 22.99 19.99
C LEU A 214 -0.57 24.11 18.94
N LEU A 215 -1.72 24.41 18.32
CA LEU A 215 -1.82 25.51 17.37
C LEU A 215 -1.45 26.84 18.02
N ASN A 216 -1.98 27.11 19.22
CA ASN A 216 -1.67 28.33 19.94
C ASN A 216 -0.18 28.39 20.30
N SER A 217 0.37 27.28 20.78
CA SER A 217 1.80 27.14 21.11
C SER A 217 2.69 27.41 19.89
N PHE A 218 2.32 26.93 18.71
CA PHE A 218 3.07 27.17 17.48
C PHE A 218 3.02 28.65 17.08
N PHE A 219 1.87 29.31 17.20
CA PHE A 219 1.75 30.73 16.86
C PHE A 219 2.50 31.69 17.79
N VAL A 220 2.74 31.29 19.05
CA VAL A 220 3.54 32.10 20.00
C VAL A 220 5.02 31.73 20.03
N ALA A 221 5.41 30.57 19.50
CA ALA A 221 6.80 30.14 19.48
C ALA A 221 7.63 30.97 18.49
N GLU A 222 8.80 31.42 18.93
CA GLU A 222 9.78 32.10 18.08
C GLU A 222 10.65 31.10 17.32
N LYS A 223 10.93 29.93 17.92
CA LYS A 223 11.72 28.86 17.29
C LYS A 223 11.18 27.48 17.59
N ILE A 224 10.78 26.76 16.54
CA ILE A 224 10.33 25.37 16.58
C ILE A 224 11.34 24.50 15.83
N VAL A 225 11.72 23.36 16.40
CA VAL A 225 12.65 22.40 15.77
C VAL A 225 11.97 21.06 15.59
N PHE A 226 12.08 20.48 14.40
CA PHE A 226 11.63 19.13 14.09
C PHE A 226 12.85 18.24 13.85
N ILE A 227 12.85 17.07 14.48
CA ILE A 227 13.87 16.01 14.34
C ILE A 227 13.17 14.70 13.99
N ASN A 228 13.83 13.80 13.26
CA ASN A 228 13.22 12.52 12.88
C ASN A 228 13.45 11.39 13.90
N ASP A 229 14.17 11.63 15.01
CA ASP A 229 14.32 10.68 16.11
C ASP A 229 12.97 10.17 16.63
N ILE A 230 12.87 8.86 16.87
CA ILE A 230 11.68 8.23 17.45
C ILE A 230 11.63 8.58 18.94
N ILE A 231 10.56 9.26 19.38
CA ILE A 231 10.40 9.70 20.76
C ILE A 231 9.36 8.85 21.50
N VAL A 232 8.28 8.44 20.83
CA VAL A 232 7.12 7.84 21.47
C VAL A 232 6.53 6.73 20.60
N HIS A 233 6.02 5.70 21.27
CA HIS A 233 5.34 4.57 20.66
C HIS A 233 3.88 4.58 21.07
N TYR A 234 3.01 4.64 20.06
CA TYR A 234 1.58 4.71 20.24
C TYR A 234 0.96 3.32 20.38
N ASN A 235 0.14 3.13 21.41
CA ASN A 235 -0.51 1.86 21.64
C ASN A 235 -1.82 1.70 20.83
N ASN A 236 -1.70 0.86 19.80
CA ASN A 236 -2.74 0.24 18.98
C ASN A 236 -4.12 -0.06 19.62
N LEU A 237 -4.07 -0.50 20.87
CA LEU A 237 -4.85 -1.64 21.36
C LEU A 237 -6.14 -1.28 22.11
N ARG A 238 -6.47 0.01 22.27
CA ARG A 238 -7.75 0.47 22.88
C ARG A 238 -8.86 0.68 21.86
N CYS A 239 -9.11 -0.35 21.05
CA CYS A 239 -10.10 -0.33 19.97
C CYS A 239 -11.31 -1.25 20.23
N ASP A 240 -11.24 -2.12 21.23
CA ASP A 240 -12.34 -2.98 21.65
C ASP A 240 -13.48 -2.14 22.21
N ASP A 241 -14.73 -2.54 21.97
CA ASP A 241 -15.90 -1.74 22.35
C ASP A 241 -16.02 -1.55 23.88
N ASP A 242 -15.43 -2.45 24.67
CA ASP A 242 -15.38 -2.39 26.14
C ASP A 242 -14.19 -1.57 26.69
N ASP A 243 -13.18 -1.24 25.86
CA ASP A 243 -11.98 -0.45 26.23
C ASP A 243 -11.58 0.52 25.11
N LYS A 244 -12.56 1.33 24.67
CA LYS A 244 -12.40 2.25 23.54
C LYS A 244 -11.90 3.62 23.99
N SER A 245 -10.79 4.09 23.41
CA SER A 245 -10.30 5.45 23.68
C SER A 245 -11.35 6.51 23.32
N ALA A 246 -11.46 7.56 24.15
CA ALA A 246 -12.43 8.67 23.97
C ALA A 246 -12.33 9.33 22.58
N SER A 247 -11.16 9.27 21.96
CA SER A 247 -10.91 9.76 20.60
C SER A 247 -11.71 9.01 19.52
N TYR A 248 -12.09 7.75 19.77
CA TYR A 248 -12.86 6.92 18.83
C TYR A 248 -14.35 6.79 19.18
N VAL A 249 -14.78 7.37 20.31
CA VAL A 249 -16.18 7.35 20.73
C VAL A 249 -17.00 8.37 19.92
N LYS A 250 -17.95 7.87 19.11
CA LYS A 250 -18.76 8.66 18.16
C LYS A 250 -20.09 9.15 18.75
N THR A 251 -20.06 9.83 19.89
CA THR A 251 -21.28 10.47 20.46
C THR A 251 -21.51 11.87 19.89
N THR A 252 -22.75 12.37 19.96
CA THR A 252 -23.08 13.78 19.62
C THR A 252 -22.19 14.76 20.39
N LYS A 253 -21.92 14.49 21.68
CA LYS A 253 -21.03 15.31 22.53
C LYS A 253 -19.63 15.42 21.92
N ASN A 254 -19.04 14.30 21.50
CA ASN A 254 -17.69 14.28 20.92
C ASN A 254 -17.66 14.89 19.51
N LEU A 255 -18.69 14.65 18.70
CA LEU A 255 -18.82 15.24 17.37
C LEU A 255 -18.85 16.78 17.44
N PHE A 256 -19.67 17.34 18.34
CA PHE A 256 -19.74 18.77 18.59
C PHE A 256 -18.46 19.29 19.26
N GLY A 257 -17.86 18.51 20.16
CA GLY A 257 -16.59 18.84 20.81
C GLY A 257 -15.47 19.10 19.82
N ARG A 258 -15.33 18.25 18.77
CA ARG A 258 -14.32 18.45 17.70
C ARG A 258 -14.55 19.75 16.94
N ILE A 259 -15.79 20.06 16.56
CA ILE A 259 -16.11 21.31 15.86
C ILE A 259 -15.89 22.52 16.77
N LYS A 260 -16.21 22.42 18.05
CA LYS A 260 -15.91 23.45 19.04
C LYS A 260 -14.39 23.67 19.18
N ALA A 261 -13.57 22.62 19.13
CA ALA A 261 -12.12 22.75 19.10
C ALA A 261 -11.65 23.52 17.85
N TYR A 262 -12.20 23.20 16.67
CA TYR A 262 -11.88 23.93 15.44
C TYR A 262 -12.33 25.39 15.47
N ASP A 263 -13.44 25.69 16.15
CA ASP A 263 -13.91 27.05 16.38
C ASP A 263 -12.97 27.86 17.29
N LEU A 264 -12.44 27.24 18.35
CA LEU A 264 -11.42 27.86 19.18
C LEU A 264 -10.13 28.13 18.38
N MET A 265 -9.74 27.17 17.52
CA MET A 265 -8.57 27.31 16.64
C MET A 265 -8.76 28.44 15.61
N ASP A 266 -9.95 28.62 15.06
CA ASP A 266 -10.29 29.75 14.20
C ASP A 266 -10.11 31.09 14.92
N ASN A 267 -10.64 31.21 16.15
CA ASN A 267 -10.44 32.43 16.95
C ASN A 267 -8.97 32.70 17.25
N ILE A 268 -8.18 31.67 17.54
CA ILE A 268 -6.73 31.78 17.70
C ILE A 268 -6.10 32.27 16.38
N SER A 269 -6.44 31.67 15.24
CA SER A 269 -5.92 32.09 13.94
C SER A 269 -6.20 33.56 13.63
N LYS A 270 -7.39 34.06 13.94
CA LYS A 270 -7.77 35.47 13.78
C LYS A 270 -6.95 36.39 14.67
N LYS A 271 -6.72 35.99 15.94
CA LYS A 271 -5.88 36.75 16.88
C LYS A 271 -4.47 37.00 16.31
N PHE A 272 -3.94 36.05 15.55
CA PHE A 272 -2.61 36.14 14.93
C PHE A 272 -2.62 36.55 13.44
N SER A 273 -3.78 36.87 12.87
CA SER A 273 -3.93 37.17 11.42
C SER A 273 -3.42 36.02 10.51
N LYS A 274 -3.71 34.78 10.91
CA LYS A 274 -3.32 33.51 10.24
C LYS A 274 -4.54 32.72 9.76
N GLU A 275 -5.64 33.37 9.42
CA GLU A 275 -6.89 32.70 9.03
C GLU A 275 -6.67 31.86 7.77
N GLU A 276 -6.17 32.45 6.69
CA GLU A 276 -5.94 31.74 5.43
C GLU A 276 -5.05 30.50 5.64
N PHE A 277 -4.03 30.66 6.47
CA PHE A 277 -3.11 29.60 6.85
C PHE A 277 -3.82 28.45 7.58
N PHE A 278 -4.60 28.78 8.61
CA PHE A 278 -5.41 27.82 9.35
C PHE A 278 -6.41 27.09 8.45
N TYR A 279 -7.14 27.82 7.61
CA TYR A 279 -8.15 27.23 6.72
C TYR A 279 -7.53 26.31 5.67
N ARG A 280 -6.46 26.74 5.00
CA ARG A 280 -5.84 25.97 3.90
C ARG A 280 -5.04 24.76 4.39
N TYR A 281 -4.22 24.93 5.42
CA TYR A 281 -3.20 23.93 5.77
C TYR A 281 -3.62 23.02 6.92
N LEU A 282 -4.59 23.42 7.74
CA LEU A 282 -5.00 22.64 8.92
C LEU A 282 -6.46 22.20 8.88
N LEU A 283 -7.39 23.15 8.73
CA LEU A 283 -8.80 22.88 8.98
C LEU A 283 -9.41 21.95 7.92
N VAL A 284 -9.02 22.07 6.66
CA VAL A 284 -9.59 21.24 5.56
C VAL A 284 -9.31 19.76 5.76
N GLY A 285 -8.07 19.40 6.08
CA GLY A 285 -7.71 18.01 6.37
C GLY A 285 -8.49 17.48 7.58
N LYS A 286 -8.57 18.29 8.65
CA LYS A 286 -9.32 17.94 9.87
C LYS A 286 -10.82 17.82 9.63
N LEU A 287 -11.43 18.70 8.83
CA LEU A 287 -12.84 18.63 8.47
C LEU A 287 -13.15 17.46 7.55
N ASN A 288 -12.30 17.14 6.57
CA ASN A 288 -12.45 15.94 5.76
C ASN A 288 -12.43 14.68 6.64
N TYR A 289 -11.46 14.58 7.56
CA TYR A 289 -11.37 13.46 8.50
C TYR A 289 -12.58 13.39 9.45
N TRP A 290 -12.99 14.53 10.02
CA TRP A 290 -14.18 14.64 10.88
C TRP A 290 -15.45 14.23 10.14
N PHE A 291 -15.63 14.74 8.91
CA PHE A 291 -16.80 14.45 8.09
C PHE A 291 -16.88 12.95 7.80
N ASN A 292 -15.79 12.34 7.31
CA ASN A 292 -15.78 10.93 6.92
C ASN A 292 -15.80 9.97 8.11
N SER A 293 -14.99 10.21 9.14
CA SER A 293 -14.76 9.23 10.22
C SER A 293 -15.73 9.37 11.40
N PHE A 294 -16.37 10.54 11.54
CA PHE A 294 -17.25 10.83 12.66
C PHE A 294 -18.66 11.21 12.22
N LEU A 295 -18.81 12.20 11.32
CA LEU A 295 -20.15 12.66 10.95
C LEU A 295 -20.92 11.59 10.16
N MET A 296 -20.30 11.00 9.13
CA MET A 296 -20.98 9.98 8.30
C MET A 296 -21.37 8.72 9.09
N ASP A 297 -20.58 8.33 10.09
CA ASP A 297 -20.78 7.11 10.88
C ASP A 297 -21.49 7.37 12.23
N SER A 298 -22.13 8.52 12.41
CA SER A 298 -22.80 8.87 13.67
C SER A 298 -24.32 8.76 13.59
N ASN A 299 -24.95 8.30 14.67
CA ASN A 299 -26.43 8.23 14.83
C ASN A 299 -27.06 9.61 15.14
N ILE A 300 -26.46 10.69 14.65
CA ILE A 300 -26.93 12.05 14.90
C ILE A 300 -28.14 12.39 14.00
N SER A 301 -29.17 13.01 14.57
CA SER A 301 -30.37 13.37 13.81
C SER A 301 -30.10 14.52 12.82
N THR A 302 -30.88 14.58 11.74
CA THR A 302 -30.85 15.71 10.79
C THR A 302 -31.05 17.06 11.49
N TYR A 303 -31.87 17.08 12.55
CA TYR A 303 -32.10 18.27 13.36
C TYR A 303 -30.84 18.71 14.11
N GLU A 304 -30.11 17.78 14.75
CA GLU A 304 -28.86 18.09 15.44
C GLU A 304 -27.75 18.52 14.47
N ILE A 305 -27.66 17.91 13.28
CA ILE A 305 -26.74 18.34 12.21
C ILE A 305 -27.05 19.77 11.79
N LYS A 306 -28.33 20.09 11.59
CA LYS A 306 -28.76 21.46 11.25
C LYS A 306 -28.34 22.44 12.34
N LEU A 307 -28.52 22.11 13.62
CA LEU A 307 -28.08 22.95 14.73
C LEU A 307 -26.57 23.15 14.75
N LEU A 308 -25.80 22.09 14.49
CA LEU A 308 -24.34 22.15 14.39
C LEU A 308 -23.90 23.09 13.25
N PHE A 309 -24.44 22.90 12.04
CA PHE A 309 -24.12 23.73 10.88
C PHE A 309 -24.54 25.17 11.06
N LYS A 310 -25.70 25.42 11.68
CA LYS A 310 -26.16 26.78 11.98
C LYS A 310 -25.28 27.46 13.03
N LYS A 311 -24.87 26.74 14.07
CA LYS A 311 -24.07 27.30 15.17
C LYS A 311 -22.64 27.64 14.73
N TYR A 312 -22.04 26.80 13.88
CA TYR A 312 -20.65 26.92 13.45
C TYR A 312 -20.54 27.27 11.96
N SER A 313 -21.53 27.98 11.40
CA SER A 313 -21.63 28.24 9.96
C SER A 313 -20.41 28.97 9.40
N HIS A 314 -19.80 29.87 10.19
CA HIS A 314 -18.63 30.63 9.77
C HIS A 314 -17.43 29.74 9.42
N LEU A 315 -17.20 28.64 10.14
CA LEU A 315 -16.11 27.71 9.83
C LEU A 315 -16.29 27.10 8.44
N PHE A 316 -17.47 26.54 8.19
CA PHE A 316 -17.79 25.86 6.93
C PHE A 316 -17.82 26.84 5.75
N SER A 317 -18.43 28.01 5.94
CA SER A 317 -18.45 29.12 4.98
C SER A 317 -17.04 29.58 4.61
N ASN A 318 -16.16 29.75 5.61
CA ASN A 318 -14.80 30.20 5.36
C ASN A 318 -14.00 29.13 4.60
N CYS A 319 -14.12 27.85 4.97
CA CYS A 319 -13.53 26.76 4.19
C CYS A 319 -13.96 26.77 2.71
N TYR A 320 -15.22 27.07 2.44
CA TYR A 320 -15.74 27.23 1.08
C TYR A 320 -15.14 28.46 0.38
N LYS A 321 -15.12 29.63 1.04
CA LYS A 321 -14.62 30.91 0.50
C LYS A 321 -13.12 30.92 0.21
N PHE A 322 -12.31 30.28 1.05
CA PHE A 322 -10.87 30.11 0.81
C PHE A 322 -10.56 29.13 -0.35
N ASN A 323 -11.59 28.63 -1.06
CA ASN A 323 -11.51 27.71 -2.20
C ASN A 323 -10.53 26.56 -1.96
N THR A 324 -10.74 25.91 -0.82
CA THR A 324 -9.88 24.82 -0.37
C THR A 324 -10.14 23.53 -1.17
N ASN A 325 -9.18 22.60 -1.16
CA ASN A 325 -9.25 21.30 -1.84
C ASN A 325 -10.22 20.32 -1.13
N LEU A 326 -11.48 20.72 -0.98
CA LEU A 326 -12.55 19.87 -0.44
C LEU A 326 -13.03 18.88 -1.50
N ARG A 327 -13.44 17.69 -1.05
CA ARG A 327 -14.18 16.73 -1.89
C ARG A 327 -15.44 17.40 -2.45
N LYS A 328 -15.82 17.07 -3.70
CA LYS A 328 -16.86 17.78 -4.46
C LYS A 328 -18.22 17.82 -3.74
N ASP A 329 -18.61 16.74 -3.08
CA ASP A 329 -19.83 16.62 -2.28
C ASP A 329 -19.79 17.45 -0.98
N ILE A 330 -18.67 17.44 -0.24
CA ILE A 330 -18.46 18.29 0.95
C ILE A 330 -18.49 19.76 0.55
N LYS A 331 -17.85 20.10 -0.57
CA LYS A 331 -17.84 21.47 -1.13
C LYS A 331 -19.26 21.96 -1.42
N ASN A 332 -20.13 21.10 -1.96
CA ASN A 332 -21.53 21.44 -2.19
C ASN A 332 -22.29 21.67 -0.87
N ILE A 333 -22.06 20.84 0.16
CA ILE A 333 -22.70 21.04 1.47
C ILE A 333 -22.26 22.36 2.09
N PHE A 334 -20.98 22.70 2.03
CA PHE A 334 -20.47 23.95 2.60
C PHE A 334 -20.95 25.16 1.82
N LYS A 335 -21.14 25.03 0.50
CA LYS A 335 -21.82 26.04 -0.30
C LYS A 335 -23.25 26.29 0.20
N GLU A 336 -24.05 25.24 0.44
CA GLU A 336 -25.40 25.39 0.98
C GLU A 336 -25.38 26.07 2.36
N ILE A 337 -24.39 25.76 3.22
CA ILE A 337 -24.21 26.43 4.51
C ILE A 337 -23.91 27.94 4.32
N ASP A 338 -23.05 28.28 3.36
CA ASP A 338 -22.70 29.68 3.05
C ASP A 338 -23.88 30.49 2.51
N GLU A 339 -24.76 29.85 1.74
CA GLU A 339 -26.00 30.44 1.24
C GLU A 339 -27.11 30.52 2.31
N GLY A 340 -26.87 29.99 3.52
CA GLY A 340 -27.83 29.97 4.63
C GLY A 340 -28.86 28.84 4.55
N ASN A 341 -28.69 27.89 3.63
CA ASN A 341 -29.59 26.76 3.38
C ASN A 341 -29.31 25.57 4.31
N TYR A 342 -29.32 25.79 5.63
CA TYR A 342 -28.95 24.76 6.61
C TYR A 342 -29.82 23.50 6.56
N ASP A 343 -31.10 23.64 6.20
CA ASP A 343 -32.00 22.49 6.01
C ASP A 343 -31.57 21.63 4.82
N ILE A 344 -31.13 22.24 3.72
CA ILE A 344 -30.63 21.53 2.53
C ILE A 344 -29.29 20.86 2.86
N ALA A 345 -28.39 21.58 3.52
CA ALA A 345 -27.09 21.04 3.95
C ALA A 345 -27.28 19.82 4.88
N ALA A 346 -28.10 19.97 5.93
CA ALA A 346 -28.38 18.89 6.88
C ALA A 346 -29.11 17.72 6.22
N SER A 347 -30.10 17.99 5.36
CA SER A 347 -30.80 16.92 4.62
C SER A 347 -29.86 16.22 3.63
N THR A 348 -28.90 16.92 3.04
CA THR A 348 -27.89 16.34 2.16
C THR A 348 -26.96 15.44 2.95
N VAL A 349 -26.49 15.88 4.13
CA VAL A 349 -25.75 15.01 5.05
C VAL A 349 -26.60 13.81 5.46
N SER A 350 -27.86 13.99 5.85
CA SER A 350 -28.71 12.85 6.20
C SER A 350 -29.08 11.95 5.01
N LYS A 351 -29.00 12.44 3.77
CA LYS A 351 -29.08 11.64 2.55
C LYS A 351 -27.78 10.85 2.29
N LEU A 352 -26.63 11.46 2.55
CA LEU A 352 -25.34 10.78 2.46
C LEU A 352 -25.17 9.77 3.59
N GLN A 353 -25.58 10.14 4.80
CA GLN A 353 -25.74 9.25 5.93
C GLN A 353 -26.76 8.19 5.58
N SER A 354 -27.97 8.45 5.07
CA SER A 354 -28.89 7.35 4.66
C SER A 354 -28.39 6.51 3.49
N LYS A 355 -27.46 6.98 2.67
CA LYS A 355 -26.68 6.14 1.74
C LYS A 355 -25.56 5.35 2.44
N SER A 356 -24.99 5.87 3.54
CA SER A 356 -24.06 5.17 4.44
C SER A 356 -24.75 4.43 5.61
N PHE A 357 -26.06 4.61 5.80
CA PHE A 357 -26.95 4.06 6.85
C PHE A 357 -27.91 3.06 6.25
N SER A 358 -28.24 3.17 4.95
CA SER A 358 -28.51 1.98 4.14
C SER A 358 -27.30 1.05 4.06
N ALA A 359 -26.14 1.50 4.57
CA ALA A 359 -24.95 0.70 4.85
C ALA A 359 -24.63 0.55 6.36
N SER A 360 -25.51 0.99 7.29
CA SER A 360 -25.30 0.86 8.76
C SER A 360 -26.44 0.19 9.56
N GLU A 361 -27.41 -0.45 8.92
CA GLU A 361 -27.48 -1.87 9.22
C GLU A 361 -26.18 -2.46 8.66
N ASN A 362 -25.51 -3.39 9.36
CA ASN A 362 -24.39 -4.17 8.84
C ASN A 362 -24.82 -4.88 7.53
N LYS A 363 -24.94 -4.14 6.43
CA LYS A 363 -25.41 -4.64 5.15
C LYS A 363 -24.16 -5.20 4.52
N ILE A 364 -23.97 -6.46 4.86
CA ILE A 364 -23.06 -7.35 4.18
C ILE A 364 -23.28 -7.12 2.68
N LYS A 365 -22.25 -6.64 2.01
CA LYS A 365 -22.24 -6.40 0.57
C LYS A 365 -22.14 -7.73 -0.16
N VAL A 366 -21.28 -8.62 0.33
CA VAL A 366 -21.05 -9.95 -0.27
C VAL A 366 -21.08 -11.03 0.82
N SER A 367 -21.90 -12.06 0.63
CA SER A 367 -21.76 -13.33 1.37
C SER A 367 -20.91 -14.29 0.56
N VAL A 368 -19.79 -14.71 1.14
CA VAL A 368 -18.90 -15.71 0.58
C VAL A 368 -19.25 -17.05 1.19
N ILE A 369 -19.71 -18.00 0.38
CA ILE A 369 -20.11 -19.34 0.84
C ILE A 369 -19.02 -20.33 0.46
N ILE A 370 -18.46 -21.00 1.48
CA ILE A 370 -17.32 -21.92 1.35
C ILE A 370 -17.74 -23.31 1.85
N PRO A 371 -18.03 -24.28 0.97
CA PRO A 371 -18.24 -25.67 1.35
C PRO A 371 -16.90 -26.36 1.65
N ILE A 372 -16.81 -27.06 2.77
CA ILE A 372 -15.57 -27.66 3.29
C ILE A 372 -15.82 -29.11 3.65
N TYR A 373 -15.01 -30.01 3.10
CA TYR A 373 -14.98 -31.43 3.47
C TYR A 373 -13.57 -31.97 3.31
N ASN A 374 -12.93 -32.38 4.41
CA ASN A 374 -11.61 -33.00 4.42
C ASN A 374 -10.54 -32.25 3.59
N ASN A 375 -10.33 -30.97 3.88
CA ASN A 375 -9.46 -30.10 3.09
C ASN A 375 -8.37 -29.35 3.88
N GLU A 376 -7.90 -29.93 4.99
CA GLU A 376 -6.94 -29.32 5.93
C GLU A 376 -5.68 -28.73 5.26
N LYS A 377 -5.23 -29.31 4.14
CA LYS A 377 -3.99 -28.93 3.44
C LYS A 377 -4.07 -27.57 2.74
N PHE A 378 -5.24 -27.21 2.22
CA PHE A 378 -5.41 -26.02 1.37
C PHE A 378 -6.27 -24.94 2.04
N LEU A 379 -7.06 -25.33 3.04
CA LEU A 379 -8.06 -24.49 3.70
C LEU A 379 -7.48 -23.17 4.22
N SER A 380 -6.31 -23.17 4.87
CA SER A 380 -5.71 -21.93 5.39
C SER A 380 -5.45 -20.90 4.30
N LYS A 381 -4.99 -21.33 3.11
CA LYS A 381 -4.74 -20.42 1.98
C LYS A 381 -6.05 -19.83 1.44
N CYS A 382 -7.09 -20.66 1.34
CA CYS A 382 -8.43 -20.22 0.96
C CYS A 382 -8.95 -19.16 1.95
N LEU A 383 -8.90 -19.46 3.24
CA LEU A 383 -9.35 -18.57 4.31
C LEU A 383 -8.54 -17.27 4.36
N ASP A 384 -7.21 -17.32 4.26
CA ASP A 384 -6.34 -16.14 4.20
C ASP A 384 -6.72 -15.22 3.03
N SER A 385 -7.10 -15.78 1.88
CA SER A 385 -7.47 -14.99 0.70
C SER A 385 -8.79 -14.23 0.86
N VAL A 386 -9.73 -14.76 1.64
CA VAL A 386 -11.04 -14.12 1.87
C VAL A 386 -11.02 -13.15 3.05
N ILE A 387 -10.33 -13.46 4.16
CA ILE A 387 -10.26 -12.55 5.32
C ILE A 387 -9.49 -11.25 4.99
N ASN A 388 -8.50 -11.33 4.09
CA ASN A 388 -7.66 -10.18 3.76
C ASN A 388 -8.24 -9.31 2.62
N GLN A 389 -9.45 -9.58 2.14
CA GLN A 389 -10.07 -8.81 1.05
C GLN A 389 -10.13 -7.30 1.36
N THR A 390 -9.85 -6.46 0.35
CA THR A 390 -9.92 -4.99 0.51
C THR A 390 -11.32 -4.48 0.81
N LEU A 391 -12.36 -5.23 0.40
CA LEU A 391 -13.75 -4.96 0.77
C LEU A 391 -14.06 -5.55 2.16
N ASN A 392 -14.28 -4.69 3.15
CA ASN A 392 -14.49 -5.12 4.53
C ASN A 392 -15.91 -5.65 4.80
N GLU A 393 -16.93 -5.16 4.08
CA GLU A 393 -18.33 -5.49 4.31
C GLU A 393 -18.74 -6.84 3.70
N ILE A 394 -17.93 -7.87 3.93
CA ILE A 394 -18.23 -9.25 3.56
C ILE A 394 -18.65 -10.06 4.79
N GLU A 395 -19.41 -11.12 4.58
CA GLU A 395 -19.55 -12.20 5.57
C GLU A 395 -19.01 -13.49 4.95
N ILE A 396 -18.37 -14.31 5.78
CA ILE A 396 -17.73 -15.54 5.34
C ILE A 396 -18.49 -16.69 6.00
N ILE A 397 -19.14 -17.51 5.19
CA ILE A 397 -19.97 -18.62 5.65
C ILE A 397 -19.27 -19.91 5.27
N CYS A 398 -18.55 -20.49 6.22
CA CYS A 398 -17.89 -21.77 6.11
C CYS A 398 -18.87 -22.87 6.52
N ILE A 399 -19.17 -23.78 5.60
CA ILE A 399 -20.01 -24.94 5.86
C ILE A 399 -19.12 -26.17 5.92
N ASP A 400 -18.88 -26.67 7.14
CA ASP A 400 -18.19 -27.94 7.36
C ASP A 400 -19.17 -29.10 7.14
N ASP A 401 -18.97 -29.84 6.05
CA ASP A 401 -19.81 -30.93 5.58
C ASP A 401 -19.39 -32.28 6.18
N GLY A 402 -19.13 -32.29 7.49
CA GLY A 402 -18.78 -33.49 8.25
C GLY A 402 -17.32 -33.93 8.05
N SER A 403 -16.37 -32.99 8.11
CA SER A 403 -14.94 -33.31 8.00
C SER A 403 -14.47 -34.23 9.14
N SER A 404 -13.54 -35.11 8.80
CA SER A 404 -12.86 -36.06 9.70
C SER A 404 -11.36 -35.78 9.88
N ASP A 405 -10.83 -34.81 9.13
CA ASP A 405 -9.47 -34.29 9.25
C ASP A 405 -9.42 -33.02 10.12
N ASN A 406 -8.30 -32.30 10.15
CA ASN A 406 -8.15 -31.10 10.99
C ASN A 406 -8.85 -29.84 10.44
N SER A 407 -9.76 -29.96 9.46
CA SER A 407 -10.43 -28.80 8.85
C SER A 407 -11.23 -27.98 9.88
N ILE A 408 -11.89 -28.64 10.83
CA ILE A 408 -12.70 -27.96 11.85
C ILE A 408 -11.83 -27.21 12.86
N GLU A 409 -10.67 -27.77 13.24
CA GLU A 409 -9.69 -27.10 14.09
C GLU A 409 -9.13 -25.85 13.42
N ILE A 410 -8.82 -25.93 12.11
CA ILE A 410 -8.39 -24.77 11.33
C ILE A 410 -9.49 -23.71 11.34
N LEU A 411 -10.74 -24.07 11.02
CA LEU A 411 -11.85 -23.12 11.04
C LEU A 411 -12.01 -22.42 12.39
N ASN A 412 -11.91 -23.17 13.50
CA ASN A 412 -11.99 -22.60 14.84
C ASN A 412 -10.87 -21.58 15.11
N GLN A 413 -9.66 -21.79 14.58
CA GLN A 413 -8.58 -20.80 14.69
C GLN A 413 -8.89 -19.52 13.90
N TYR A 414 -9.55 -19.63 12.75
CA TYR A 414 -9.88 -18.47 11.91
C TYR A 414 -11.07 -17.66 12.43
N VAL A 415 -12.07 -18.28 13.07
CA VAL A 415 -13.16 -17.55 13.76
C VAL A 415 -12.61 -16.60 14.84
N LEU A 416 -11.53 -17.01 15.52
CA LEU A 416 -10.88 -16.16 16.52
C LEU A 416 -10.13 -14.97 15.91
N LYS A 417 -9.76 -15.05 14.62
CA LYS A 417 -9.03 -14.01 13.89
C LYS A 417 -9.97 -13.01 13.20
N ASP A 418 -11.16 -13.45 12.78
CA ASP A 418 -12.08 -12.63 12.00
C ASP A 418 -13.54 -12.88 12.40
N SER A 419 -14.17 -11.87 12.99
CA SER A 419 -15.56 -11.93 13.45
C SER A 419 -16.60 -12.00 12.33
N ARG A 420 -16.20 -11.79 11.06
CA ARG A 420 -17.07 -11.95 9.88
C ARG A 420 -17.25 -13.41 9.47
N LEU A 421 -16.40 -14.31 9.98
CA LEU A 421 -16.43 -15.73 9.67
C LEU A 421 -17.40 -16.48 10.57
N LYS A 422 -18.27 -17.28 9.96
CA LYS A 422 -19.24 -18.14 10.63
C LYS A 422 -19.03 -19.57 10.18
N ILE A 423 -19.02 -20.49 11.14
CA ILE A 423 -18.98 -21.93 10.88
C ILE A 423 -20.37 -22.49 11.07
N ILE A 424 -20.81 -23.30 10.12
CA ILE A 424 -21.95 -24.21 10.27
C ILE A 424 -21.45 -25.61 9.99
N SER A 425 -21.60 -26.50 10.97
CA SER A 425 -21.33 -27.93 10.76
C SER A 425 -22.62 -28.66 10.41
N GLN A 426 -22.52 -29.61 9.49
CA GLN A 426 -23.57 -30.55 9.13
C GLN A 426 -22.99 -31.96 8.96
N GLU A 427 -23.84 -32.98 8.89
CA GLU A 427 -23.43 -34.30 8.40
C GLU A 427 -23.03 -34.19 6.93
N ASN A 428 -22.18 -35.11 6.44
CA ASN A 428 -21.75 -35.12 5.03
C ASN A 428 -22.95 -35.35 4.09
N LEU A 429 -23.45 -34.27 3.51
CA LEU A 429 -24.60 -34.21 2.60
C LEU A 429 -24.22 -33.67 1.21
N GLY A 430 -22.94 -33.41 0.98
CA GLY A 430 -22.38 -32.94 -0.28
C GLY A 430 -22.36 -31.42 -0.44
N ALA A 431 -21.45 -30.95 -1.31
CA ALA A 431 -21.20 -29.53 -1.57
C ALA A 431 -22.45 -28.75 -2.03
N ALA A 432 -23.36 -29.38 -2.78
CA ALA A 432 -24.61 -28.76 -3.21
C ALA A 432 -25.50 -28.38 -2.02
N THR A 433 -25.68 -29.33 -1.08
CA THR A 433 -26.44 -29.12 0.15
C THR A 433 -25.78 -28.06 1.02
N ALA A 434 -24.45 -28.12 1.15
CA ALA A 434 -23.68 -27.12 1.89
C ALA A 434 -23.88 -25.70 1.31
N ARG A 435 -23.75 -25.53 -0.02
CA ARG A 435 -24.00 -24.24 -0.69
C ARG A 435 -25.43 -23.75 -0.51
N ASN A 436 -26.43 -24.64 -0.62
CA ASN A 436 -27.83 -24.30 -0.36
C ASN A 436 -28.08 -23.86 1.09
N ASN A 437 -27.45 -24.51 2.07
CA ASN A 437 -27.54 -24.12 3.47
C ASN A 437 -26.86 -22.77 3.73
N GLY A 438 -25.72 -22.50 3.08
CA GLY A 438 -25.11 -21.18 3.06
C GLY A 438 -26.02 -20.12 2.45
N LEU A 439 -26.67 -20.40 1.31
CA LEU A 439 -27.60 -19.48 0.64
C LEU A 439 -28.80 -19.09 1.52
N LYS A 440 -29.31 -20.02 2.34
CA LYS A 440 -30.46 -19.76 3.23
C LYS A 440 -30.13 -18.72 4.30
N ILE A 441 -28.90 -18.75 4.83
CA ILE A 441 -28.49 -17.87 5.94
C ILE A 441 -27.71 -16.64 5.48
N ALA A 442 -27.34 -16.58 4.20
CA ALA A 442 -26.67 -15.44 3.59
C ALA A 442 -27.51 -14.16 3.67
N LYS A 443 -26.88 -13.11 4.17
CA LYS A 443 -27.42 -11.76 4.40
C LYS A 443 -26.85 -10.73 3.43
N GLY A 444 -25.88 -11.12 2.62
CA GLY A 444 -25.21 -10.28 1.64
C GLY A 444 -26.15 -9.74 0.57
N GLU A 445 -25.89 -8.55 0.08
CA GLU A 445 -26.56 -8.03 -1.13
C GLU A 445 -26.24 -8.90 -2.35
N TYR A 446 -25.02 -9.42 -2.39
CA TYR A 446 -24.53 -10.34 -3.40
C TYR A 446 -23.99 -11.63 -2.78
N ILE A 447 -24.00 -12.72 -3.55
CA ILE A 447 -23.45 -14.03 -3.19
C ILE A 447 -22.25 -14.33 -4.08
N ALA A 448 -21.17 -14.82 -3.47
CA ALA A 448 -20.04 -15.45 -4.14
C ALA A 448 -19.82 -16.85 -3.59
N PHE A 449 -19.39 -17.78 -4.45
CA PHE A 449 -18.96 -19.12 -4.06
C PHE A 449 -17.45 -19.23 -4.18
N LEU A 450 -16.82 -19.83 -3.18
CA LEU A 450 -15.39 -20.10 -3.15
C LEU A 450 -15.18 -21.55 -2.70
N ASP A 451 -14.50 -22.34 -3.50
CA ASP A 451 -14.16 -23.71 -3.12
C ASP A 451 -12.96 -23.69 -2.15
N SER A 452 -12.95 -24.63 -1.20
CA SER A 452 -12.04 -24.56 -0.04
C SER A 452 -10.56 -24.84 -0.36
N ASP A 453 -10.26 -25.31 -1.57
CA ASP A 453 -8.93 -25.57 -2.13
C ASP A 453 -8.42 -24.44 -3.05
N ASP A 454 -9.26 -23.45 -3.33
CA ASP A 454 -8.99 -22.32 -4.20
C ASP A 454 -8.68 -21.04 -3.41
N TRP A 455 -8.28 -19.96 -4.11
CA TRP A 455 -8.07 -18.66 -3.47
C TRP A 455 -8.39 -17.46 -4.39
N LEU A 456 -8.63 -16.30 -3.79
CA LEU A 456 -8.96 -15.05 -4.47
C LEU A 456 -7.79 -14.07 -4.51
N GLU A 457 -7.82 -13.14 -5.47
CA GLU A 457 -6.97 -11.95 -5.45
C GLU A 457 -7.43 -10.95 -4.37
N LEU A 458 -6.49 -10.19 -3.80
CA LEU A 458 -6.73 -9.32 -2.63
C LEU A 458 -7.88 -8.31 -2.82
N ASN A 459 -8.07 -7.80 -4.04
CA ASN A 459 -9.10 -6.81 -4.37
C ASN A 459 -10.27 -7.40 -5.18
N ALA A 460 -10.45 -8.72 -5.15
CA ALA A 460 -11.49 -9.41 -5.92
C ALA A 460 -12.89 -8.86 -5.61
N PHE A 461 -13.31 -8.83 -4.34
CA PHE A 461 -14.67 -8.39 -4.01
C PHE A 461 -14.88 -6.89 -4.18
N GLU A 462 -13.86 -6.06 -3.97
CA GLU A 462 -13.97 -4.62 -4.23
C GLU A 462 -14.29 -4.35 -5.70
N LYS A 463 -13.51 -4.95 -6.61
CA LYS A 463 -13.71 -4.81 -8.06
C LYS A 463 -15.03 -5.41 -8.54
N LEU A 464 -15.38 -6.60 -8.05
CA LEU A 464 -16.63 -7.25 -8.41
C LEU A 464 -17.85 -6.46 -7.92
N TYR A 465 -17.78 -5.96 -6.68
CA TYR A 465 -18.85 -5.15 -6.09
C TYR A 465 -19.01 -3.82 -6.84
N GLU A 466 -17.91 -3.13 -7.16
CA GLU A 466 -17.94 -1.92 -7.97
C GLU A 466 -18.55 -2.18 -9.35
N ASN A 467 -18.12 -3.23 -10.04
CA ASN A 467 -18.61 -3.55 -11.38
C ASN A 467 -20.11 -3.89 -11.38
N ILE A 468 -20.55 -4.80 -10.50
CA ILE A 468 -21.94 -5.27 -10.48
C ILE A 468 -22.92 -4.16 -10.06
N THR A 469 -22.50 -3.27 -9.15
CA THR A 469 -23.35 -2.17 -8.65
C THR A 469 -23.39 -1.01 -9.63
N THR A 470 -22.25 -0.63 -10.24
CA THR A 470 -22.18 0.38 -11.31
C THR A 470 -23.09 0.00 -12.47
N ASN A 471 -23.11 -1.29 -12.81
CA ASN A 471 -23.96 -1.79 -13.88
C ASN A 471 -25.39 -2.10 -13.42
N ASN A 472 -25.68 -2.15 -12.12
CA ASN A 472 -26.97 -2.63 -11.60
C ASN A 472 -27.35 -4.00 -12.23
N SER A 473 -26.40 -4.94 -12.23
CA SER A 473 -26.55 -6.26 -12.83
C SER A 473 -27.13 -7.28 -11.85
N ASP A 474 -27.76 -8.32 -12.38
CA ASP A 474 -28.23 -9.49 -11.64
C ASP A 474 -27.07 -10.46 -11.33
N LEU A 475 -26.07 -10.52 -12.21
CA LEU A 475 -24.82 -11.25 -11.99
C LEU A 475 -23.65 -10.60 -12.74
N VAL A 476 -22.43 -10.86 -12.28
CA VAL A 476 -21.18 -10.47 -12.92
C VAL A 476 -20.32 -11.70 -13.19
N LEU A 477 -19.75 -11.78 -14.39
CA LEU A 477 -18.76 -12.77 -14.79
C LEU A 477 -17.34 -12.20 -14.64
N PHE A 478 -16.37 -13.02 -14.25
CA PHE A 478 -14.96 -12.62 -14.19
C PHE A 478 -14.00 -13.77 -14.49
N ASN A 479 -12.75 -13.44 -14.83
CA ASN A 479 -11.79 -14.43 -15.31
C ASN A 479 -11.05 -15.12 -14.16
N SER A 480 -10.46 -16.27 -14.48
CA SER A 480 -9.70 -17.07 -13.52
C SER A 480 -8.43 -17.68 -14.10
N ILE A 481 -7.53 -18.07 -13.21
CA ILE A 481 -6.28 -18.75 -13.54
C ILE A 481 -6.38 -20.19 -13.02
N GLU A 482 -6.23 -21.16 -13.91
CA GLU A 482 -6.12 -22.58 -13.57
C GLU A 482 -4.65 -22.92 -13.28
N HIS A 483 -4.40 -23.38 -12.06
CA HIS A 483 -3.10 -23.85 -11.55
C HIS A 483 -3.07 -25.37 -11.62
N LYS A 484 -2.11 -25.95 -12.34
CA LYS A 484 -1.92 -27.40 -12.39
C LYS A 484 -0.60 -27.79 -11.76
N GLU A 485 -0.60 -28.88 -11.01
CA GLU A 485 0.64 -29.45 -10.46
C GLU A 485 1.60 -29.80 -11.61
N ASN A 486 2.75 -29.12 -11.67
CA ASN A 486 3.79 -29.27 -12.70
C ASN A 486 3.43 -28.83 -14.14
N ALA A 487 2.48 -27.92 -14.34
CA ALA A 487 2.22 -27.35 -15.67
C ALA A 487 2.10 -25.82 -15.67
N ASN A 488 2.18 -25.23 -16.85
CA ASN A 488 1.99 -23.80 -17.04
C ASN A 488 0.59 -23.35 -16.61
N LEU A 489 0.52 -22.12 -16.09
CA LEU A 489 -0.73 -21.42 -15.77
C LEU A 489 -1.63 -21.36 -17.02
N LYS A 490 -2.92 -21.62 -16.83
CA LYS A 490 -3.91 -21.52 -17.93
C LYS A 490 -4.97 -20.49 -17.59
N GLU A 491 -5.06 -19.46 -18.43
CA GLU A 491 -6.10 -18.44 -18.35
C GLU A 491 -7.46 -18.99 -18.80
N ARG A 492 -8.48 -18.77 -17.96
CA ARG A 492 -9.88 -19.11 -18.24
C ARG A 492 -10.67 -17.81 -18.40
N ILE A 493 -10.82 -17.42 -19.66
CA ILE A 493 -11.49 -16.17 -20.07
C ILE A 493 -12.91 -16.48 -20.57
N HIS A 494 -13.94 -15.88 -19.95
CA HIS A 494 -15.35 -16.08 -20.35
C HIS A 494 -15.65 -15.47 -21.71
N ILE A 495 -15.23 -14.21 -21.92
CA ILE A 495 -15.52 -13.46 -23.14
C ILE A 495 -14.20 -13.21 -23.86
N LYS A 496 -13.95 -13.98 -24.92
CA LYS A 496 -12.78 -13.83 -25.78
C LYS A 496 -13.09 -12.87 -26.92
N ASN A 497 -12.27 -11.83 -27.05
CA ASN A 497 -12.13 -11.06 -28.29
C ASN A 497 -13.42 -10.38 -28.78
N ASP A 498 -14.09 -9.61 -27.91
CA ASP A 498 -15.12 -8.68 -28.32
C ASP A 498 -14.54 -7.26 -28.40
N SER A 499 -14.88 -6.50 -29.46
CA SER A 499 -14.56 -5.07 -29.60
C SER A 499 -15.38 -4.21 -28.62
N ILE A 500 -15.30 -4.52 -27.32
CA ILE A 500 -16.00 -3.80 -26.26
C ILE A 500 -15.16 -2.56 -25.91
N PRO A 501 -15.70 -1.35 -26.10
CA PRO A 501 -14.95 -0.12 -25.90
C PRO A 501 -14.72 0.21 -24.41
N ASP A 502 -15.60 -0.24 -23.52
CA ASP A 502 -15.48 -0.04 -22.07
C ASP A 502 -16.23 -1.13 -21.29
N TYR A 503 -15.51 -1.90 -20.48
CA TYR A 503 -16.07 -2.95 -19.65
C TYR A 503 -16.77 -2.43 -18.38
N ASN A 504 -16.51 -1.19 -17.97
CA ASN A 504 -17.11 -0.61 -16.76
C ASN A 504 -18.62 -0.42 -16.87
N TYR A 505 -19.13 -0.30 -18.10
CA TYR A 505 -20.56 -0.12 -18.39
C TYR A 505 -21.11 -1.21 -19.32
N TYR A 506 -20.35 -2.29 -19.54
CA TYR A 506 -20.75 -3.35 -20.44
C TYR A 506 -21.72 -4.31 -19.75
N THR A 507 -22.87 -4.52 -20.39
CA THR A 507 -23.86 -5.51 -19.95
C THR A 507 -24.49 -6.25 -21.12
N PHE A 508 -24.93 -7.47 -20.85
CA PHE A 508 -25.63 -8.33 -21.80
C PHE A 508 -26.65 -9.20 -21.07
N ASN A 509 -27.38 -10.02 -21.80
CA ASN A 509 -28.22 -11.10 -21.27
C ASN A 509 -28.20 -12.28 -22.24
N TYR A 510 -28.99 -13.31 -21.96
CA TYR A 510 -29.00 -14.54 -22.75
C TYR A 510 -29.28 -14.30 -24.25
N ASN A 511 -30.11 -13.30 -24.60
CA ASN A 511 -30.44 -13.00 -26.00
C ASN A 511 -29.21 -12.57 -26.82
N TYR A 512 -28.28 -11.85 -26.18
CA TYR A 512 -27.08 -11.34 -26.83
C TYR A 512 -25.93 -12.35 -26.84
N LYS A 513 -25.85 -13.23 -25.84
CA LYS A 513 -24.73 -14.17 -25.64
C LYS A 513 -25.21 -15.59 -25.33
N LYS A 514 -26.05 -16.16 -26.20
CA LYS A 514 -26.62 -17.52 -26.06
C LYS A 514 -25.57 -18.61 -25.84
N ASP A 515 -24.43 -18.50 -26.51
CA ASP A 515 -23.34 -19.47 -26.36
C ASP A 515 -22.75 -19.49 -24.95
N LEU A 516 -22.69 -18.35 -24.25
CA LEU A 516 -22.15 -18.32 -22.88
C LEU A 516 -23.06 -19.02 -21.87
N VAL A 517 -24.35 -19.12 -22.14
CA VAL A 517 -25.35 -19.73 -21.25
C VAL A 517 -25.19 -21.25 -21.19
N MET A 518 -24.91 -21.88 -22.34
CA MET A 518 -24.92 -23.34 -22.48
C MET A 518 -23.53 -23.91 -22.77
N ASN A 519 -22.66 -23.15 -23.43
CA ASN A 519 -21.37 -23.63 -23.94
C ASN A 519 -20.21 -22.75 -23.42
N GLY A 520 -20.46 -21.96 -22.37
CA GLY A 520 -19.46 -21.17 -21.65
C GLY A 520 -18.83 -21.96 -20.50
N TYR A 521 -18.10 -21.25 -19.64
CA TYR A 521 -17.61 -21.83 -18.38
C TYR A 521 -18.75 -21.94 -17.36
N LEU A 522 -19.17 -23.17 -17.09
CA LEU A 522 -20.30 -23.50 -16.23
C LEU A 522 -20.00 -23.35 -14.73
N ASP A 523 -18.73 -23.17 -14.35
CA ASP A 523 -18.33 -23.01 -12.96
C ASP A 523 -19.01 -21.82 -12.28
N ILE A 524 -19.40 -22.02 -11.03
CA ILE A 524 -20.15 -21.03 -10.25
C ILE A 524 -19.25 -20.02 -9.55
N TRP A 525 -17.98 -20.34 -9.36
CA TRP A 525 -17.02 -19.59 -8.55
C TRP A 525 -16.39 -18.42 -9.30
N SER A 526 -16.48 -18.39 -10.64
CA SER A 526 -16.08 -17.24 -11.47
C SER A 526 -17.21 -16.22 -11.68
N LYS A 527 -18.20 -16.22 -10.77
CA LYS A 527 -19.42 -15.42 -10.85
C LYS A 527 -19.84 -14.90 -9.48
N MET A 528 -20.43 -13.72 -9.46
CA MET A 528 -21.08 -13.15 -8.27
C MET A 528 -22.51 -12.73 -8.62
N TYR A 529 -23.46 -13.03 -7.73
CA TYR A 529 -24.89 -13.00 -8.03
C TYR A 529 -25.63 -12.07 -7.07
N ARG A 530 -26.60 -11.29 -7.54
CA ARG A 530 -27.47 -10.52 -6.64
C ARG A 530 -28.35 -11.48 -5.83
N THR A 531 -28.33 -11.35 -4.51
CA THR A 531 -29.06 -12.25 -3.60
C THR A 531 -30.57 -12.20 -3.84
N SER A 532 -31.13 -11.01 -4.09
CA SER A 532 -32.56 -10.87 -4.38
C SER A 532 -32.94 -11.58 -5.68
N PHE A 533 -32.09 -11.51 -6.72
CA PHE A 533 -32.31 -12.18 -7.99
C PHE A 533 -32.38 -13.70 -7.83
N LEU A 534 -31.47 -14.31 -7.05
CA LEU A 534 -31.52 -15.75 -6.77
C LEU A 534 -32.81 -16.14 -6.04
N LYS A 535 -33.25 -15.34 -5.06
CA LYS A 535 -34.48 -15.59 -4.27
C LYS A 535 -35.76 -15.42 -5.10
N GLU A 536 -35.86 -14.33 -5.86
CA GLU A 536 -37.00 -14.02 -6.73
C GLU A 536 -37.25 -15.10 -7.78
N ASN A 537 -36.19 -15.74 -8.27
CA ASN A 537 -36.27 -16.82 -9.27
C ASN A 537 -36.19 -18.23 -8.66
N ASN A 538 -36.20 -18.34 -7.32
CA ASN A 538 -36.08 -19.60 -6.58
C ASN A 538 -34.93 -20.51 -7.08
N ILE A 539 -33.77 -19.92 -7.33
CA ILE A 539 -32.60 -20.64 -7.86
C ILE A 539 -31.79 -21.23 -6.72
N GLN A 540 -31.62 -22.55 -6.75
CA GLN A 540 -30.91 -23.35 -5.74
C GLN A 540 -30.12 -24.46 -6.44
N PHE A 541 -29.09 -25.00 -5.79
CA PHE A 541 -28.39 -26.19 -6.28
C PHE A 541 -29.30 -27.41 -6.21
N SER A 542 -29.19 -28.31 -7.19
CA SER A 542 -29.87 -29.60 -7.16
C SER A 542 -29.24 -30.52 -6.12
N ASN A 543 -29.99 -31.52 -5.65
CA ASN A 543 -29.49 -32.50 -4.69
C ASN A 543 -28.54 -33.55 -5.32
N HIS A 544 -28.09 -33.32 -6.55
CA HIS A 544 -27.19 -34.20 -7.27
C HIS A 544 -25.77 -34.07 -6.68
N GLN A 545 -25.12 -35.20 -6.38
CA GLN A 545 -23.79 -35.21 -5.76
C GLN A 545 -22.68 -34.67 -6.66
N ILE A 546 -22.86 -34.79 -7.98
CA ILE A 546 -21.97 -34.28 -9.02
C ILE A 546 -22.78 -33.47 -10.05
N PHE A 547 -22.11 -32.58 -10.78
CA PHE A 547 -22.74 -31.74 -11.81
C PHE A 547 -23.84 -30.79 -11.31
N ASN A 548 -23.91 -30.53 -10.00
CA ASN A 548 -24.91 -29.64 -9.38
C ASN A 548 -24.79 -28.17 -9.82
N ASP A 549 -23.61 -27.78 -10.31
CA ASP A 549 -23.25 -26.49 -10.86
C ASP A 549 -23.91 -26.22 -12.23
N ILE A 550 -24.12 -27.25 -13.06
CA ILE A 550 -24.68 -27.10 -14.42
C ILE A 550 -26.06 -26.44 -14.38
N GLN A 551 -26.98 -26.98 -13.59
CA GLN A 551 -28.36 -26.45 -13.53
C GLN A 551 -28.40 -25.06 -12.90
N PHE A 552 -27.58 -24.82 -11.86
CA PHE A 552 -27.48 -23.52 -11.22
C PHE A 552 -27.00 -22.46 -12.21
N HIS A 553 -25.95 -22.76 -12.97
CA HIS A 553 -25.43 -21.90 -14.02
C HIS A 553 -26.49 -21.57 -15.08
N ILE A 554 -27.11 -22.58 -15.67
CA ILE A 554 -28.07 -22.38 -16.77
C ILE A 554 -29.25 -21.54 -16.30
N LYS A 555 -29.81 -21.87 -15.12
CA LYS A 555 -30.93 -21.10 -14.53
C LYS A 555 -30.54 -19.65 -14.24
N THR A 556 -29.36 -19.40 -13.69
CA THR A 556 -28.92 -18.01 -13.42
C THR A 556 -28.68 -17.22 -14.71
N MET A 557 -28.01 -17.80 -15.70
CA MET A 557 -27.70 -17.13 -16.97
C MET A 557 -28.95 -16.83 -17.81
N LEU A 558 -29.97 -17.70 -17.77
CA LEU A 558 -31.24 -17.49 -18.49
C LEU A 558 -32.13 -16.43 -17.84
N ASN A 559 -32.29 -16.47 -16.53
CA ASN A 559 -33.22 -15.56 -15.83
C ASN A 559 -32.63 -14.16 -15.59
N ALA A 560 -31.32 -13.99 -15.73
CA ALA A 560 -30.69 -12.69 -15.57
C ALA A 560 -31.09 -11.74 -16.69
N LYS A 561 -31.69 -10.62 -16.31
CA LYS A 561 -32.05 -9.52 -17.22
C LYS A 561 -30.83 -8.72 -17.61
N LYS A 562 -29.86 -8.59 -16.69
CA LYS A 562 -28.63 -7.84 -16.89
C LYS A 562 -27.43 -8.57 -16.29
N ILE A 563 -26.45 -8.86 -17.13
CA ILE A 563 -25.20 -9.53 -16.79
C ILE A 563 -24.07 -8.56 -17.12
N SER A 564 -23.18 -8.26 -16.17
CA SER A 564 -21.94 -7.53 -16.45
C SER A 564 -20.73 -8.47 -16.53
N TYR A 565 -19.61 -7.94 -17.02
CA TYR A 565 -18.37 -8.69 -17.14
C TYR A 565 -17.19 -7.84 -16.67
N CYS A 566 -16.41 -8.40 -15.74
CA CYS A 566 -15.16 -7.85 -15.24
C CYS A 566 -14.02 -8.62 -15.90
N PRO A 567 -13.24 -8.02 -16.83
CA PRO A 567 -12.21 -8.72 -17.60
C PRO A 567 -10.92 -8.99 -16.79
N GLU A 568 -11.03 -9.13 -15.48
CA GLU A 568 -9.90 -9.33 -14.57
C GLU A 568 -9.81 -10.78 -14.08
N PHE A 569 -8.58 -11.23 -13.83
CA PHE A 569 -8.30 -12.53 -13.25
C PHE A 569 -8.33 -12.43 -11.74
N LEU A 570 -9.48 -12.75 -11.13
CA LEU A 570 -9.72 -12.54 -9.68
C LEU A 570 -9.84 -13.84 -8.88
N TYR A 571 -9.86 -14.98 -9.56
CA TYR A 571 -9.97 -16.32 -8.96
C TYR A 571 -8.81 -17.22 -9.39
N ASN A 572 -8.25 -17.96 -8.45
CA ASN A 572 -7.20 -18.93 -8.69
C ASN A 572 -7.73 -20.34 -8.39
N TYR A 573 -7.96 -21.09 -9.47
CA TYR A 573 -8.51 -22.44 -9.44
C TYR A 573 -7.37 -23.47 -9.38
N LEU A 574 -7.30 -24.24 -8.30
CA LEU A 574 -6.27 -25.22 -8.04
C LEU A 574 -6.68 -26.61 -8.54
N ARG A 575 -6.05 -27.08 -9.61
CA ARG A 575 -6.28 -28.40 -10.18
C ARG A 575 -5.14 -29.34 -9.82
N ILE A 576 -5.32 -30.05 -8.72
CA ILE A 576 -4.37 -31.06 -8.21
C ILE A 576 -4.85 -32.46 -8.61
N ASN A 577 -3.91 -33.42 -8.70
CA ASN A 577 -4.23 -34.85 -8.73
C ASN A 577 -4.62 -35.36 -7.32
N HIS A 578 -5.41 -34.59 -6.58
CA HIS A 578 -6.02 -35.04 -5.34
C HIS A 578 -7.41 -35.61 -5.65
N PRO A 579 -7.82 -36.71 -5.02
CA PRO A 579 -9.17 -37.23 -5.17
C PRO A 579 -10.18 -36.23 -4.59
N SER A 580 -10.75 -35.36 -5.42
CA SER A 580 -12.00 -34.67 -5.07
C SER A 580 -13.16 -35.65 -5.22
N LEU A 581 -14.23 -35.45 -4.45
CA LEU A 581 -15.40 -36.32 -4.52
C LEU A 581 -15.94 -36.39 -5.96
N GLN A 582 -16.00 -35.24 -6.65
CA GLN A 582 -16.41 -35.18 -8.06
C GLN A 582 -15.43 -35.92 -8.97
N ASN A 583 -14.11 -35.78 -8.79
CA ASN A 583 -13.14 -36.50 -9.62
C ASN A 583 -13.29 -38.02 -9.45
N ASN A 584 -13.47 -38.52 -8.23
CA ASN A 584 -13.63 -39.95 -7.98
C ASN A 584 -14.97 -40.50 -8.50
N LEU A 585 -16.08 -39.85 -8.17
CA LEU A 585 -17.41 -40.28 -8.63
C LEU A 585 -17.55 -40.15 -10.15
N SER A 586 -16.83 -39.20 -10.77
CA SER A 586 -16.87 -39.03 -12.23
C SER A 586 -16.31 -40.22 -13.02
N LEU A 587 -15.56 -41.12 -12.37
CA LEU A 587 -15.01 -42.34 -12.96
C LEU A 587 -16.01 -43.51 -12.96
N GLY A 588 -17.05 -43.47 -12.12
CA GLY A 588 -18.00 -44.56 -11.86
C GLY A 588 -19.37 -44.41 -12.54
N ASN A 589 -20.30 -45.31 -12.23
CA ASN A 589 -21.67 -45.26 -12.75
C ASN A 589 -22.49 -44.10 -12.19
N GLU A 590 -22.02 -43.43 -11.14
CA GLU A 590 -22.62 -42.23 -10.58
C GLU A 590 -22.71 -41.10 -11.63
N SER A 591 -21.76 -41.03 -12.57
CA SER A 591 -21.80 -40.12 -13.73
C SER A 591 -23.03 -40.27 -14.62
N PHE A 592 -23.76 -41.38 -14.54
CA PHE A 592 -24.93 -41.62 -15.40
C PHE A 592 -26.05 -40.63 -15.10
N ILE A 593 -26.06 -40.05 -13.89
CA ILE A 593 -26.97 -38.97 -13.47
C ILE A 593 -26.94 -37.76 -14.42
N LEU A 594 -25.85 -37.58 -15.18
CA LEU A 594 -25.76 -36.52 -16.19
C LEU A 594 -26.88 -36.59 -17.23
N LEU A 595 -27.33 -37.80 -17.60
CA LEU A 595 -28.44 -37.97 -18.54
C LEU A 595 -29.74 -37.40 -17.95
N ASP A 596 -30.00 -37.68 -16.68
CA ASP A 596 -31.17 -37.15 -15.97
C ASP A 596 -31.07 -35.64 -15.82
N ILE A 597 -29.88 -35.10 -15.49
CA ILE A 597 -29.63 -33.65 -15.42
C ILE A 597 -29.89 -32.96 -16.76
N ILE A 598 -29.46 -33.56 -17.86
CA ILE A 598 -29.69 -33.05 -19.22
C ILE A 598 -31.17 -33.04 -19.56
N ASP A 599 -31.89 -34.11 -19.21
CA ASP A 599 -33.34 -34.20 -19.44
C ASP A 599 -34.08 -33.16 -18.56
N GLU A 600 -33.68 -32.96 -17.30
CA GLU A 600 -34.21 -31.90 -16.42
C GLU A 600 -33.95 -30.49 -16.98
N ILE A 601 -32.81 -30.25 -17.65
CA ILE A 601 -32.52 -28.99 -18.34
C ILE A 601 -33.40 -28.83 -19.58
N GLU A 602 -33.61 -29.90 -20.36
CA GLU A 602 -34.50 -29.89 -21.53
C GLU A 602 -35.93 -29.52 -21.10
N ASP A 603 -36.45 -30.17 -20.06
CA ASP A 603 -37.76 -29.89 -19.49
C ASP A 603 -37.84 -28.44 -19.00
N TYR A 604 -36.83 -27.95 -18.28
CA TYR A 604 -36.78 -26.55 -17.84
C TYR A 604 -36.83 -25.55 -19.00
N LEU A 605 -36.09 -25.83 -20.10
CA LEU A 605 -36.10 -24.99 -21.29
C LEU A 605 -37.45 -25.01 -21.99
N ILE A 606 -38.15 -26.15 -22.02
CA ILE A 606 -39.47 -26.28 -22.63
C ILE A 606 -40.51 -25.53 -21.78
N ASP A 607 -40.54 -25.79 -20.48
CA ASP A 607 -41.52 -25.23 -19.54
C ASP A 607 -41.43 -23.70 -19.44
N ASN A 608 -40.24 -23.13 -19.66
CA ASN A 608 -39.99 -21.68 -19.64
C ASN A 608 -39.86 -21.08 -21.05
N GLU A 609 -40.29 -21.80 -22.09
CA GLU A 609 -40.33 -21.33 -23.50
C GLU A 609 -38.97 -20.96 -24.14
N PHE A 610 -37.85 -21.32 -23.52
CA PHE A 610 -36.50 -21.06 -24.04
C PHE A 610 -36.03 -22.09 -25.07
N TYR A 611 -36.63 -23.29 -25.10
CA TYR A 611 -36.12 -24.43 -25.88
C TYR A 611 -35.98 -24.11 -27.37
N ASN A 612 -37.00 -23.52 -27.99
CA ASN A 612 -36.98 -23.23 -29.43
C ASN A 612 -35.86 -22.25 -29.79
N GLU A 613 -35.58 -21.30 -28.91
CA GLU A 613 -34.57 -20.27 -29.12
C GLU A 613 -33.14 -20.79 -28.91
N LEU A 614 -32.97 -21.73 -27.98
CA LEU A 614 -31.66 -22.27 -27.57
C LEU A 614 -31.39 -23.69 -28.06
N LYS A 615 -32.26 -24.26 -28.89
CA LYS A 615 -32.20 -25.66 -29.32
C LYS A 615 -30.81 -26.07 -29.83
N SER A 616 -30.19 -25.26 -30.67
CA SER A 616 -28.85 -25.54 -31.20
C SER A 616 -27.79 -25.51 -30.10
N ASN A 617 -27.83 -24.49 -29.24
CA ASN A 617 -26.91 -24.34 -28.11
C ASN A 617 -27.06 -25.50 -27.10
N PHE A 618 -28.29 -25.95 -26.84
CA PHE A 618 -28.60 -27.07 -25.95
C PHE A 618 -28.13 -28.41 -26.52
N ILE A 619 -28.35 -28.67 -27.81
CA ILE A 619 -27.84 -29.88 -28.46
C ILE A 619 -26.31 -29.92 -28.37
N ARG A 620 -25.64 -28.79 -28.65
CA ARG A 620 -24.18 -28.71 -28.54
C ARG A 620 -23.70 -28.99 -27.12
N PHE A 621 -24.31 -28.34 -26.12
CA PHE A 621 -24.04 -28.56 -24.70
C PHE A 621 -24.19 -30.05 -24.33
N LYS A 622 -25.32 -30.66 -24.70
CA LYS A 622 -25.62 -32.07 -24.46
C LYS A 622 -24.55 -32.99 -25.05
N LEU A 623 -24.10 -32.73 -26.28
CA LEU A 623 -23.06 -33.54 -26.92
C LEU A 623 -21.70 -33.38 -26.22
N THR A 624 -21.31 -32.15 -25.90
CA THR A 624 -20.03 -31.84 -25.24
C THR A 624 -19.93 -32.44 -23.83
N GLU A 625 -20.97 -32.31 -23.01
CA GLU A 625 -20.94 -32.86 -21.64
C GLU A 625 -20.95 -34.40 -21.64
N LEU A 626 -21.70 -35.02 -22.55
CA LEU A 626 -21.72 -36.49 -22.69
C LEU A 626 -20.40 -37.03 -23.22
N GLU A 627 -19.76 -36.35 -24.17
CA GLU A 627 -18.43 -36.71 -24.68
C GLU A 627 -17.38 -36.60 -23.56
N SER A 628 -17.32 -35.47 -22.86
CA SER A 628 -16.38 -35.26 -21.76
C SER A 628 -16.53 -36.28 -20.64
N THR A 629 -17.76 -36.68 -20.33
CA THR A 629 -18.05 -37.69 -19.31
C THR A 629 -17.63 -39.08 -19.77
N LEU A 630 -17.93 -39.44 -21.03
CA LEU A 630 -17.51 -40.71 -21.61
C LEU A 630 -15.98 -40.89 -21.58
N GLU A 631 -15.22 -39.82 -21.83
CA GLU A 631 -13.76 -39.86 -21.81
C GLU A 631 -13.18 -40.12 -20.41
N LYS A 632 -13.85 -39.63 -19.35
CA LYS A 632 -13.40 -39.77 -17.96
C LYS A 632 -13.70 -41.13 -17.35
N LEU A 633 -14.88 -41.70 -17.64
CA LEU A 633 -15.36 -42.95 -17.05
C LEU A 633 -14.35 -44.09 -17.11
N GLU A 634 -14.28 -44.98 -16.12
CA GLU A 634 -13.48 -46.21 -16.19
C GLU A 634 -14.29 -47.38 -16.79
N ASN A 635 -13.60 -48.45 -17.20
CA ASN A 635 -14.28 -49.69 -17.59
C ASN A 635 -14.72 -50.47 -16.33
N PRO A 636 -15.91 -51.10 -16.30
CA PRO A 636 -16.85 -51.31 -17.41
C PRO A 636 -17.86 -50.18 -17.65
N TYR A 637 -17.97 -49.21 -16.74
CA TYR A 637 -18.99 -48.14 -16.78
C TYR A 637 -18.97 -47.32 -18.07
N ARG A 638 -17.78 -47.10 -18.64
CA ARG A 638 -17.61 -46.43 -19.93
C ARG A 638 -18.38 -47.11 -21.06
N ASN A 639 -18.34 -48.45 -21.13
CA ASN A 639 -19.09 -49.21 -22.14
C ASN A 639 -20.60 -49.17 -21.89
N GLU A 640 -21.03 -49.19 -20.63
CA GLU A 640 -22.45 -49.08 -20.27
C GLU A 640 -23.00 -47.69 -20.62
N PHE A 641 -22.28 -46.64 -20.25
CA PHE A 641 -22.63 -45.27 -20.57
C PHE A 641 -22.70 -45.04 -22.08
N PHE A 642 -21.76 -45.60 -22.85
CA PHE A 642 -21.78 -45.54 -24.32
C PHE A 642 -23.10 -46.08 -24.91
N LYS A 643 -23.65 -47.16 -24.34
CA LYS A 643 -24.95 -47.70 -24.78
C LYS A 643 -26.10 -46.78 -24.42
N LEU A 644 -26.06 -46.16 -23.24
CA LEU A 644 -27.06 -45.18 -22.80
C LEU A 644 -27.08 -43.95 -23.71
N ILE A 645 -25.92 -43.36 -24.00
CA ILE A 645 -25.82 -42.20 -24.92
C ILE A 645 -26.24 -42.58 -26.34
N LYS A 646 -25.92 -43.79 -26.84
CA LYS A 646 -26.38 -44.25 -28.16
C LYS A 646 -27.90 -44.30 -28.24
N ASN A 647 -28.56 -44.80 -27.19
CA ASN A 647 -30.02 -44.79 -27.11
C ASN A 647 -30.58 -43.36 -27.00
N ASN A 648 -29.93 -42.48 -26.24
CA ASN A 648 -30.30 -41.07 -26.15
C ASN A 648 -30.20 -40.38 -27.52
N PHE A 649 -29.11 -40.57 -28.26
CA PHE A 649 -28.88 -39.97 -29.59
C PHE A 649 -29.89 -40.46 -30.64
N LYS A 650 -30.30 -41.73 -30.58
CA LYS A 650 -31.38 -42.26 -31.44
C LYS A 650 -32.70 -41.52 -31.22
N LYS A 651 -33.00 -41.08 -29.99
CA LYS A 651 -34.23 -40.34 -29.66
C LYS A 651 -34.21 -38.90 -30.17
N MET A 652 -33.03 -38.29 -30.35
CA MET A 652 -32.91 -36.89 -30.78
C MET A 652 -33.38 -36.63 -32.22
N GLN A 653 -33.39 -37.65 -33.08
CA GLN A 653 -33.90 -37.59 -34.47
C GLN A 653 -33.44 -36.37 -35.29
N LEU A 654 -32.16 -35.98 -35.15
CA LEU A 654 -31.61 -34.84 -35.89
C LEU A 654 -31.60 -35.08 -37.41
N THR A 655 -32.13 -34.13 -38.17
CA THR A 655 -32.04 -34.11 -39.64
C THR A 655 -30.58 -33.95 -40.10
N GLU A 656 -30.27 -34.35 -41.34
CA GLU A 656 -28.90 -34.20 -41.87
C GLU A 656 -28.41 -32.75 -41.86
N TYR A 657 -29.32 -31.80 -42.14
CA TYR A 657 -29.04 -30.37 -42.06
C TYR A 657 -28.66 -29.95 -40.64
N GLN A 658 -29.47 -30.32 -39.63
CA GLN A 658 -29.19 -30.00 -38.22
C GLN A 658 -27.87 -30.60 -37.73
N ARG A 659 -27.49 -31.78 -38.23
CA ARG A 659 -26.19 -32.37 -37.88
C ARG A 659 -25.03 -31.54 -38.45
N LYS A 660 -25.14 -31.06 -39.69
CA LYS A 660 -24.08 -30.28 -40.35
C LYS A 660 -23.85 -28.89 -39.72
N GLU A 661 -24.83 -28.36 -38.99
CA GLU A 661 -24.71 -27.11 -38.23
C GLU A 661 -23.96 -27.29 -36.89
N LEU A 662 -23.72 -28.54 -36.45
CA LEU A 662 -22.94 -28.80 -35.23
C LEU A 662 -21.45 -28.51 -35.46
N PRO A 663 -20.71 -28.14 -34.40
CA PRO A 663 -19.24 -28.10 -34.47
C PRO A 663 -18.68 -29.44 -34.98
N PRO A 664 -17.57 -29.43 -35.75
CA PRO A 664 -17.04 -30.64 -36.38
C PRO A 664 -16.80 -31.81 -35.42
N GLU A 665 -16.34 -31.52 -34.20
CA GLU A 665 -16.10 -32.51 -33.15
C GLU A 665 -17.42 -33.14 -32.68
N ASN A 666 -18.43 -32.32 -32.32
CA ASN A 666 -19.75 -32.83 -31.92
C ASN A 666 -20.45 -33.59 -33.05
N TYR A 667 -20.33 -33.14 -34.31
CA TYR A 667 -20.85 -33.87 -35.47
C TYR A 667 -20.22 -35.26 -35.59
N GLN A 668 -18.89 -35.34 -35.46
CA GLN A 668 -18.16 -36.59 -35.54
C GLN A 668 -18.56 -37.53 -34.40
N PHE A 669 -18.56 -37.03 -33.16
CA PHE A 669 -18.95 -37.78 -31.97
C PHE A 669 -20.36 -38.36 -32.09
N PHE A 670 -21.35 -37.54 -32.48
CA PHE A 670 -22.73 -37.98 -32.65
C PHE A 670 -22.87 -39.13 -33.66
N ASN A 671 -22.22 -39.00 -34.82
CA ASN A 671 -22.29 -40.02 -35.86
C ASN A 671 -21.53 -41.29 -35.48
N ASP A 672 -20.37 -41.16 -34.83
CA ASP A 672 -19.57 -42.30 -34.40
C ASP A 672 -20.32 -43.12 -33.34
N VAL A 673 -20.94 -42.48 -32.34
CA VAL A 673 -21.77 -43.15 -31.32
C VAL A 673 -22.95 -43.91 -31.94
N LEU A 674 -23.59 -43.35 -32.98
CA LEU A 674 -24.67 -44.04 -33.68
C LEU A 674 -24.18 -45.21 -34.54
N THR A 675 -22.96 -45.12 -35.07
CA THR A 675 -22.36 -46.12 -35.97
C THR A 675 -21.89 -47.36 -35.22
N TYR A 676 -21.13 -47.20 -34.13
CA TYR A 676 -20.48 -48.32 -33.44
C TYR A 676 -21.34 -48.93 -32.33
N ASP A 677 -21.26 -50.24 -32.11
CA ASP A 677 -22.13 -50.94 -31.15
C ASP A 677 -21.56 -51.02 -29.73
N SER A 678 -20.27 -50.72 -29.56
CA SER A 678 -19.60 -50.65 -28.26
C SER A 678 -18.58 -49.52 -28.19
N PHE A 679 -18.24 -49.08 -26.97
CA PHE A 679 -17.15 -48.12 -26.79
C PHE A 679 -15.81 -48.68 -27.30
N PHE A 680 -15.60 -50.00 -27.20
CA PHE A 680 -14.38 -50.63 -27.69
C PHE A 680 -14.19 -50.45 -29.21
N GLU A 681 -15.25 -50.65 -30.00
CA GLU A 681 -15.21 -50.43 -31.46
C GLU A 681 -14.98 -48.95 -31.79
N TYR A 682 -15.69 -48.06 -31.09
CA TYR A 682 -15.51 -46.61 -31.19
C TYR A 682 -14.07 -46.19 -30.90
N ALA A 683 -13.51 -46.63 -29.78
CA ALA A 683 -12.16 -46.29 -29.33
C ALA A 683 -11.09 -46.87 -30.27
N LEU A 684 -11.25 -48.11 -30.74
CA LEU A 684 -10.34 -48.75 -31.67
C LEU A 684 -10.24 -47.93 -32.97
N LYS A 685 -11.38 -47.52 -33.54
CA LYS A 685 -11.39 -46.73 -34.78
C LYS A 685 -10.84 -45.32 -34.60
N ASN A 686 -11.09 -44.68 -33.47
CA ASN A 686 -10.47 -43.38 -33.17
C ASN A 686 -8.97 -43.49 -32.94
N SER A 687 -8.49 -44.56 -32.29
CA SER A 687 -7.06 -44.81 -32.13
C SER A 687 -6.35 -45.07 -33.46
N GLU A 688 -6.98 -45.75 -34.42
CA GLU A 688 -6.46 -45.93 -35.78
C GLU A 688 -6.36 -44.59 -36.53
N LYS A 689 -7.39 -43.73 -36.42
CA LYS A 689 -7.38 -42.38 -37.00
C LYS A 689 -6.27 -41.50 -36.39
N GLU A 690 -6.10 -41.53 -35.06
CA GLU A 690 -5.04 -40.80 -34.38
C GLU A 690 -3.65 -41.31 -34.75
N ARG A 691 -3.46 -42.62 -34.80
CA ARG A 691 -2.18 -43.23 -35.21
C ARG A 691 -1.79 -42.81 -36.62
N GLN A 692 -2.76 -42.71 -37.53
CA GLN A 692 -2.54 -42.19 -38.89
C GLN A 692 -2.13 -40.70 -38.87
N LYS A 693 -2.80 -39.86 -38.06
CA LYS A 693 -2.45 -38.43 -37.91
C LYS A 693 -1.07 -38.23 -37.31
N LEU A 694 -0.73 -38.95 -36.24
CA LEU A 694 0.59 -38.93 -35.60
C LEU A 694 1.69 -39.40 -36.55
N SER A 695 1.43 -40.45 -37.34
CA SER A 695 2.37 -40.91 -38.37
C SER A 695 2.65 -39.83 -39.42
N ASN A 696 1.64 -39.06 -39.82
CA ASN A 696 1.82 -37.95 -40.76
C ASN A 696 2.58 -36.78 -40.11
N ALA A 697 2.26 -36.42 -38.87
CA ALA A 697 2.93 -35.35 -38.14
C ALA A 697 4.41 -35.66 -37.82
N LEU A 698 4.73 -36.92 -37.52
CA LEU A 698 6.11 -37.40 -37.37
C LEU A 698 6.91 -37.23 -38.68
N ALA A 699 6.30 -37.59 -39.81
CA ALA A 699 6.94 -37.43 -41.12
C ALA A 699 7.23 -35.95 -41.47
N ASP A 700 6.41 -35.01 -41.02
CA ASP A 700 6.65 -33.58 -41.21
C ASP A 700 7.67 -33.02 -40.20
N SER A 701 7.64 -33.47 -38.94
CA SER A 701 8.65 -33.10 -37.93
C SER A 701 10.05 -33.59 -38.28
N GLU A 702 10.19 -34.76 -38.92
CA GLU A 702 11.47 -35.25 -39.44
C GLU A 702 12.06 -34.35 -40.53
N LYS A 703 11.21 -33.79 -41.41
CA LYS A 703 11.63 -32.81 -42.42
C LYS A 703 12.13 -31.52 -41.77
N ASP A 704 11.40 -31.02 -40.77
CA ASP A 704 11.79 -29.81 -40.04
C ASP A 704 13.08 -30.00 -39.26
N ARG A 705 13.27 -31.17 -38.64
CA ARG A 705 14.53 -31.53 -37.96
C ARG A 705 15.71 -31.55 -38.94
N GLN A 706 15.56 -32.11 -40.14
CA GLN A 706 16.60 -32.08 -41.17
C GLN A 706 16.95 -30.65 -41.58
N LYS A 707 15.94 -29.79 -41.76
CA LYS A 707 16.14 -28.37 -42.07
C LYS A 707 16.91 -27.65 -40.96
N LEU A 708 16.48 -27.82 -39.71
CA LEU A 708 17.12 -27.19 -38.54
C LEU A 708 18.56 -27.68 -38.33
N SER A 709 18.83 -28.97 -38.60
CA SER A 709 20.19 -29.53 -38.56
C SER A 709 21.13 -28.85 -39.55
N ASN A 710 20.66 -28.58 -40.77
CA ASN A 710 21.44 -27.87 -41.79
C ASN A 710 21.69 -26.40 -41.38
N ASP A 711 20.69 -25.74 -40.80
CA ASP A 711 20.81 -24.36 -40.32
C ASP A 711 21.80 -24.24 -39.13
N LEU A 712 21.81 -25.22 -38.23
CA LEU A 712 22.77 -25.34 -37.12
C LEU A 712 24.21 -25.54 -37.61
N GLU A 713 24.41 -26.38 -38.63
CA GLU A 713 25.74 -26.60 -39.21
C GLU A 713 26.29 -25.31 -39.86
N ASN A 714 25.43 -24.55 -40.54
CA ASN A 714 25.79 -23.26 -41.13
C ASN A 714 26.13 -22.22 -40.05
N SER A 715 25.31 -22.13 -39.00
CA SER A 715 25.55 -21.21 -37.87
C SER A 715 26.84 -21.54 -37.12
N GLY A 716 27.17 -22.84 -36.98
CA GLY A 716 28.44 -23.29 -36.40
C GLY A 716 29.67 -22.82 -37.19
N LYS A 717 29.61 -22.90 -38.53
CA LYS A 717 30.68 -22.40 -39.43
C LYS A 717 30.87 -20.88 -39.31
N GLU A 718 29.77 -20.14 -39.15
CA GLU A 718 29.80 -18.69 -39.00
C GLU A 718 30.36 -18.27 -37.62
N ARG A 719 29.96 -18.97 -36.56
CA ARG A 719 30.49 -18.76 -35.21
C ARG A 719 32.00 -19.05 -35.12
N GLN A 720 32.49 -20.08 -35.83
CA GLN A 720 33.93 -20.36 -35.91
C GLN A 720 34.68 -19.21 -36.59
N LYS A 721 34.19 -18.68 -37.72
CA LYS A 721 34.79 -17.52 -38.40
C LYS A 721 34.86 -16.28 -37.50
N LEU A 722 33.79 -16.01 -36.75
CA LEU A 722 33.75 -14.91 -35.78
C LEU A 722 34.73 -15.13 -34.63
N SER A 723 34.87 -16.35 -34.13
CA SER A 723 35.84 -16.69 -33.09
C SER A 723 37.28 -16.46 -33.55
N ASP A 724 37.61 -16.89 -34.78
CA ASP A 724 38.95 -16.71 -35.35
C ASP A 724 39.27 -15.21 -35.54
N ALA A 725 38.31 -14.42 -36.02
CA ALA A 725 38.45 -12.98 -36.16
C ALA A 725 38.63 -12.26 -34.81
N LEU A 726 38.00 -12.76 -33.74
CA LEU A 726 38.10 -12.20 -32.39
C LEU A 726 39.50 -12.42 -31.81
N VAL A 727 40.08 -13.61 -32.01
CA VAL A 727 41.47 -13.92 -31.61
C VAL A 727 42.47 -13.03 -32.33
N ASP A 728 42.27 -12.74 -33.61
CA ASP A 728 43.14 -11.85 -34.36
C ASP A 728 43.03 -10.40 -33.88
N SER A 729 41.83 -9.94 -33.53
CA SER A 729 41.60 -8.62 -32.95
C SER A 729 42.21 -8.48 -31.55
N GLU A 730 42.17 -9.52 -30.72
CA GLU A 730 42.82 -9.54 -29.40
C GLU A 730 44.34 -9.43 -29.50
N LYS A 731 44.97 -10.12 -30.46
CA LYS A 731 46.41 -9.98 -30.73
C LYS A 731 46.79 -8.57 -31.19
N GLU A 732 45.93 -7.93 -31.96
CA GLU A 732 46.16 -6.56 -32.43
C GLU A 732 46.02 -5.56 -31.27
N ARG A 733 45.05 -5.79 -30.38
CA ARG A 733 44.87 -5.01 -29.15
C ARG A 733 46.06 -5.14 -28.19
N GLU A 734 46.62 -6.33 -28.05
CA GLU A 734 47.80 -6.58 -27.21
C GLU A 734 49.03 -5.81 -27.74
N LYS A 735 49.26 -5.85 -29.06
CA LYS A 735 50.32 -5.05 -29.71
C LYS A 735 50.13 -3.55 -29.50
N LEU A 736 48.89 -3.05 -29.58
CA LEU A 736 48.57 -1.65 -29.33
C LEU A 736 48.80 -1.28 -27.85
N SER A 737 48.49 -2.18 -26.92
CA SER A 737 48.73 -2.00 -25.49
C SER A 737 50.22 -1.88 -25.18
N ASP A 738 51.05 -2.78 -25.73
CA ASP A 738 52.50 -2.74 -25.56
C ASP A 738 53.12 -1.45 -26.14
N ALA A 739 52.62 -1.01 -27.30
CA ALA A 739 53.05 0.25 -27.91
C ALA A 739 52.67 1.47 -27.05
N LEU A 740 51.48 1.43 -26.42
CA LEU A 740 51.01 2.49 -25.51
C LEU A 740 51.90 2.57 -24.27
N GLU A 741 52.21 1.44 -23.64
CA GLU A 741 53.07 1.37 -22.44
C GLU A 741 54.50 1.87 -22.75
N SER A 742 55.03 1.55 -23.93
CA SER A 742 56.32 2.08 -24.38
C SER A 742 56.28 3.60 -24.57
N SER A 743 55.19 4.14 -25.11
CA SER A 743 55.02 5.58 -25.31
C SER A 743 54.84 6.33 -23.99
N GLU A 744 54.14 5.74 -23.01
CA GLU A 744 53.99 6.32 -21.67
C GLU A 744 55.34 6.39 -20.93
N LYS A 745 56.17 5.34 -20.99
CA LYS A 745 57.53 5.35 -20.43
C LYS A 745 58.42 6.41 -21.08
N GLU A 746 58.26 6.65 -22.38
CA GLU A 746 59.00 7.70 -23.08
C GLU A 746 58.53 9.11 -22.67
N ARG A 747 57.22 9.28 -22.49
CA ARG A 747 56.62 10.52 -21.99
C ARG A 747 57.07 10.84 -20.56
N GLU A 748 57.17 9.84 -19.69
CA GLU A 748 57.64 10.00 -18.31
C GLU A 748 59.11 10.46 -18.28
N LYS A 749 59.98 9.83 -19.08
CA LYS A 749 61.38 10.28 -19.24
C LYS A 749 61.50 11.72 -19.76
N LEU A 750 60.64 12.10 -20.71
CA LEU A 750 60.57 13.47 -21.22
C LEU A 750 60.11 14.46 -20.14
N SER A 751 59.16 14.06 -19.29
CA SER A 751 58.68 14.86 -18.16
C SER A 751 59.80 15.12 -17.14
N ASP A 752 60.52 14.08 -16.73
CA ASP A 752 61.64 14.18 -15.77
C ASP A 752 62.78 15.07 -16.31
N ALA A 753 63.05 14.97 -17.61
CA ALA A 753 64.04 15.83 -18.28
C ALA A 753 63.59 17.30 -18.31
N LEU A 754 62.28 17.54 -18.49
CA LEU A 754 61.70 18.89 -18.48
C LEU A 754 61.79 19.53 -17.09
N GLU A 755 61.45 18.78 -16.04
CA GLU A 755 61.55 19.23 -14.65
C GLU A 755 63.01 19.54 -14.26
N SER A 756 63.94 18.68 -14.67
CA SER A 756 65.38 18.91 -14.48
C SER A 756 65.85 20.20 -15.17
N SER A 757 65.37 20.46 -16.39
CA SER A 757 65.69 21.68 -17.15
C SER A 757 65.08 22.94 -16.51
N GLU A 758 63.87 22.87 -15.96
CA GLU A 758 63.25 23.97 -15.23
C GLU A 758 64.00 24.32 -13.94
N ILE A 759 64.46 23.31 -13.18
CA ILE A 759 65.30 23.51 -12.00
C ILE A 759 66.62 24.20 -12.37
N GLU A 760 67.25 23.79 -13.47
CA GLU A 760 68.48 24.40 -13.94
C GLU A 760 68.26 25.85 -14.42
N ARG A 761 67.15 26.10 -15.13
CA ARG A 761 66.73 27.44 -15.54
C ARG A 761 66.49 28.36 -14.33
N GLN A 762 65.87 27.86 -13.27
CA GLN A 762 65.65 28.63 -12.04
C GLN A 762 66.98 28.96 -11.34
N LYS A 763 67.93 28.02 -11.30
CA LYS A 763 69.29 28.26 -10.76
C LYS A 763 70.02 29.34 -11.56
N LEU A 764 69.98 29.27 -12.89
CA LEU A 764 70.55 30.26 -13.79
C LEU A 764 69.92 31.65 -13.60
N SER A 765 68.59 31.71 -13.46
CA SER A 765 67.87 32.95 -13.19
C SER A 765 68.31 33.61 -11.88
N ASN A 766 68.41 32.83 -10.81
CA ASN A 766 68.86 33.32 -9.49
C ASN A 766 70.34 33.79 -9.54
N ALA A 767 71.20 33.07 -10.27
CA ALA A 767 72.60 33.46 -10.46
C ALA A 767 72.71 34.77 -11.26
N LEU A 768 71.86 34.95 -12.27
CA LEU A 768 71.80 36.18 -13.07
C LEU A 768 71.41 37.39 -12.19
N GLU A 769 70.36 37.25 -11.36
CA GLU A 769 69.96 38.29 -10.41
C GLU A 769 71.07 38.65 -9.43
N SER A 770 71.80 37.65 -8.93
CA SER A 770 72.93 37.87 -8.02
C SER A 770 74.06 38.64 -8.73
N SER A 771 74.40 38.26 -9.96
CA SER A 771 75.41 38.94 -10.77
C SER A 771 75.01 40.37 -11.12
N GLU A 772 73.73 40.63 -11.40
CA GLU A 772 73.23 41.99 -11.65
C GLU A 772 73.33 42.88 -10.41
N LYS A 773 73.01 42.35 -9.22
CA LYS A 773 73.20 43.06 -7.94
C LYS A 773 74.67 43.38 -7.68
N GLU A 774 75.57 42.43 -7.94
CA GLU A 774 77.01 42.62 -7.79
C GLU A 774 77.56 43.64 -8.80
N ARG A 775 77.08 43.60 -10.05
CA ARG A 775 77.42 44.58 -11.08
C ARG A 775 76.93 45.99 -10.72
N GLN A 776 75.74 46.14 -10.14
CA GLN A 776 75.27 47.42 -9.62
C GLN A 776 76.15 47.94 -8.48
N LYS A 777 76.55 47.05 -7.56
CA LYS A 777 77.47 47.40 -6.47
C LYS A 777 78.82 47.87 -7.00
N LEU A 778 79.45 47.09 -7.89
CA LEU A 778 80.71 47.46 -8.55
C LEU A 778 80.61 48.75 -9.34
N SER A 779 79.48 49.00 -10.02
CA SER A 779 79.25 50.26 -10.74
C SER A 779 79.18 51.46 -9.79
N ASN A 780 78.56 51.30 -8.61
CA ASN A 780 78.53 52.33 -7.58
C ASN A 780 79.92 52.56 -6.96
N ASP A 781 80.66 51.48 -6.68
CA ASP A 781 82.02 51.54 -6.16
C ASP A 781 82.98 52.22 -7.16
N LEU A 782 82.83 51.93 -8.46
CA LEU A 782 83.60 52.58 -9.52
C LEU A 782 83.32 54.08 -9.57
N LYS A 783 82.04 54.50 -9.51
CA LYS A 783 81.66 55.93 -9.46
C LYS A 783 82.23 56.63 -8.22
N ASN A 784 82.32 55.93 -7.10
CA ASN A 784 82.93 56.48 -5.88
C ASN A 784 84.45 56.60 -6.01
N SER A 785 85.12 55.61 -6.59
CA SER A 785 86.57 55.65 -6.83
C SER A 785 86.96 56.71 -7.87
N GLU A 786 86.14 56.91 -8.92
CA GLU A 786 86.36 58.00 -9.89
C GLU A 786 86.25 59.38 -9.23
N LYS A 787 85.31 59.58 -8.30
CA LYS A 787 85.22 60.81 -7.48
C LYS A 787 86.44 60.99 -6.58
N GLU A 788 86.95 59.92 -5.95
CA GLU A 788 88.18 59.96 -5.16
C GLU A 788 89.41 60.29 -6.03
N GLN A 789 89.53 59.70 -7.23
CA GLN A 789 90.63 60.01 -8.16
C GLN A 789 90.56 61.43 -8.68
N GLU A 790 89.38 62.01 -8.91
CA GLU A 790 89.24 63.44 -9.21
C GLU A 790 89.68 64.32 -8.04
N LEU A 791 89.39 63.90 -6.80
CA LEU A 791 89.86 64.59 -5.59
C LEU A 791 91.39 64.54 -5.48
N ILE A 792 91.98 63.35 -5.65
CA ILE A 792 93.43 63.13 -5.59
C ILE A 792 94.15 63.87 -6.74
N LYS A 793 93.58 63.91 -7.96
CA LYS A 793 94.14 64.72 -9.07
C LYS A 793 94.11 66.22 -8.76
N LYS A 794 93.06 66.70 -8.08
CA LYS A 794 93.03 68.09 -7.59
C LYS A 794 94.10 68.35 -6.53
N GLU A 795 94.32 67.43 -5.59
CA GLU A 795 95.37 67.58 -4.58
C GLU A 795 96.80 67.49 -5.14
N PHE A 796 97.04 66.58 -6.10
CA PHE A 796 98.35 66.42 -6.75
C PHE A 796 98.72 67.61 -7.65
N THR A 797 97.73 68.32 -8.20
CA THR A 797 97.96 69.54 -9.00
C THR A 797 98.21 70.79 -8.15
N SER A 798 97.98 70.72 -6.83
CA SER A 798 98.20 71.82 -5.88
C SER A 798 99.39 71.62 -4.91
N SER A 799 100.08 70.49 -4.94
CA SER A 799 101.19 70.17 -4.01
C SER A 799 102.59 70.43 -4.60
N ASN A 800 103.43 71.13 -3.84
CA ASN A 800 104.74 71.68 -4.21
C ASN A 800 105.86 70.66 -4.49
N SER A 801 105.55 69.39 -4.82
CA SER A 801 106.53 68.29 -4.92
C SER A 801 106.75 67.66 -6.31
N TRP A 802 106.35 68.27 -7.44
CA TRP A 802 106.86 67.89 -8.79
C TRP A 802 107.96 68.85 -9.31
N LYS A 803 108.38 69.89 -8.56
CA LYS A 803 109.52 70.75 -8.95
C LYS A 803 110.91 70.04 -8.94
N VAL A 804 110.96 68.70 -9.08
CA VAL A 804 112.16 67.84 -8.97
C VAL A 804 112.45 66.97 -10.22
N THR A 805 111.62 66.94 -11.28
CA THR A 805 111.97 66.14 -12.49
C THR A 805 112.13 66.98 -13.76
N GLU A 806 113.03 67.96 -13.67
CA GLU A 806 113.54 68.80 -14.75
C GLU A 806 114.35 68.09 -15.88
N PRO A 807 114.80 66.81 -15.80
CA PRO A 807 115.55 66.21 -16.91
C PRO A 807 114.82 65.17 -17.80
N LEU A 808 113.50 64.92 -17.68
CA LEU A 808 112.87 63.78 -18.41
C LEU A 808 111.86 64.14 -19.52
N ARG A 809 111.67 65.42 -19.83
CA ARG A 809 110.88 65.85 -21.02
C ARG A 809 111.70 66.06 -22.30
N LYS A 810 113.01 65.74 -22.30
CA LYS A 810 113.91 65.82 -23.49
C LYS A 810 114.53 64.49 -23.94
N ILE A 811 114.01 63.36 -23.44
CA ILE A 811 113.95 62.05 -24.11
C ILE A 811 112.47 61.64 -24.05
N ARG A 812 111.50 62.21 -24.77
CA ARG A 812 111.45 62.69 -26.15
C ARG A 812 112.02 61.67 -27.14
N ARG A 813 111.09 60.91 -27.73
CA ARG A 813 111.09 60.58 -29.16
C ARG A 813 112.27 59.74 -29.65
N THR A 814 112.38 58.52 -29.13
CA THR A 814 112.85 57.38 -29.95
C THR A 814 112.20 56.05 -29.56
N ILE A 815 110.92 56.08 -29.14
CA ILE A 815 110.02 54.93 -29.29
C ILE A 815 108.70 55.50 -29.82
N LYS A 816 108.60 55.56 -31.16
CA LYS A 816 107.32 55.67 -31.87
C LYS A 816 107.42 54.83 -33.14
N LYS A 817 106.91 53.61 -33.06
CA LYS A 817 106.08 52.97 -34.09
C LYS A 817 105.03 52.14 -33.39
#